data_AF-A0A4Q2DG27-F1
#
_entry.id   AF-A0A4Q2DG27-F1
#
_cell.length_a   1.000
_cell.length_b   1.000
_cell.length_c   1.000
_cell.angle_alpha   90.00
_cell.angle_beta   90.00
_cell.angle_gamma   90.00
#
_symmetry.space_group_name_H-M   'P 1'
#
loop_
_entity.id
_entity.type
_entity.pdbx_description
1 polymer ?
#
loop_
_entity_poly.entity_id
_entity_poly.type
_entity_poly.pdbx_seq_one_letter_code
_entity_poly.pdbx_strand_id
1 'polypeptide(L)'
;MTAREIGSIHPRAIPKIVEAIDRCHGTSLENHLHKYILEPLRSLNHPQPLIIIIDAMDEWRDHPTFINALAHLNPQSHVVKFIITDRLNPCASRLPGIEKISIYTYALGPISKQVIKAYFHKHLETVPWVDGRTATLVDVEKLTELSGGLPVWASTVIALLSHRFSESPPHEVLEDIVGSRRQVGGSDGLGELYRKALSRLFPSPEDQRQLLRYLAATIVLQEPLSPFDFSMLSGIPSHLINHIQFALTALQTRSVPLGSEEMVYPASTLFHQSFLDYVQSTVTGNSFLTSAVDAHSTLGLTCLRQLPSLPSSHHASYLRDHQGYAVKYWPFHVSKGTPRANDQWSQTEHCLTILELTLEVQQRWATLFLESFMPEEMDSITENVGPEDSMVLILTALFDRLRESGEDCWVFQVACLEVAVRIDDGDAMVWSHLGNCYKAIGHRTGSLHMYEEAAVVFRHALRLQADVHPGRAESLHNVANALMCCYKQNGHRNILNEAISNCREALALRPAPHPDRSVSLNNLANALQYLYERDGGIETLNNVISLNREALELRPTPHPDRATSLSNLASALQSLYECDGGSRTLNEVVSLNREALALRPAPHPHRSMSLSNLAGALQSLYECDGSTGTLNEVISRSREALALCPAPHPHRSGLLNTLANALRSLYSQNGDVNTLNESVSLHREALALHPPPHPDRFMSLNNLAFALHSLHECSGGIGTLNEVISLNREALALCPTPHPYRPMSLNNLANALQSLYECSGGIKTLSEAISLHREALALRPAPHPDRSLLLNNLAGALQSLYEHNSNVKILTEAIALNREALTLYPATHPDRSMSFNNLANALQSLHKCNGSIKTLNEAISLHHEALALRPAPHPDRPQSLMNLANAFLSQFKQDGALDVLDESISHCRELLVLHPPGHRYWKSLVEFLVLLLEMRCEKVGDDRDYAEVKDLKAELNAFRRERASR
;
A
#
# COMPACT_ATOMS: atom_id res chain seq x y z
N MET A 1 -7.09 28.03 7.03
CA MET A 1 -5.82 28.67 7.46
C MET A 1 -4.97 29.11 6.27
N THR A 2 -4.58 28.20 5.38
CA THR A 2 -3.74 28.50 4.19
C THR A 2 -4.27 29.63 3.32
N ALA A 3 -5.57 29.68 3.03
CA ALA A 3 -6.18 30.78 2.26
C ALA A 3 -5.96 32.16 2.91
N ARG A 4 -5.98 32.23 4.24
CA ARG A 4 -5.73 33.47 4.99
C ARG A 4 -4.29 33.94 4.83
N GLU A 5 -3.32 33.03 4.89
CA GLU A 5 -1.91 33.37 4.64
C GLU A 5 -1.68 33.82 3.20
N ILE A 6 -2.29 33.13 2.23
CA ILE A 6 -2.26 33.55 0.82
C ILE A 6 -2.79 34.98 0.68
N GLY A 7 -3.93 35.31 1.30
CA GLY A 7 -4.48 36.66 1.28
C GLY A 7 -3.60 37.70 1.98
N SER A 8 -2.94 37.32 3.08
CA SER A 8 -2.03 38.20 3.83
C SER A 8 -0.76 38.53 3.04
N ILE A 9 -0.13 37.52 2.43
CA ILE A 9 1.10 37.67 1.63
C ILE A 9 0.78 38.31 0.27
N HIS A 10 -0.37 37.95 -0.32
CA HIS A 10 -0.81 38.40 -1.63
C HIS A 10 -2.24 38.96 -1.59
N PRO A 11 -2.42 40.25 -1.22
CA PRO A 11 -3.74 40.87 -1.10
C PRO A 11 -4.61 40.79 -2.37
N ARG A 12 -4.00 40.66 -3.56
CA ARG A 12 -4.72 40.49 -4.84
C ARG A 12 -5.51 39.19 -4.95
N ALA A 13 -5.20 38.17 -4.13
CA ALA A 13 -5.93 36.91 -4.08
C ALA A 13 -7.22 36.98 -3.23
N ILE A 14 -7.38 38.02 -2.39
CA ILE A 14 -8.50 38.16 -1.45
C ILE A 14 -9.88 38.06 -2.12
N PRO A 15 -10.16 38.71 -3.28
CA PRO A 15 -11.46 38.61 -3.93
C PRO A 15 -11.87 37.16 -4.27
N LYS A 16 -10.90 36.33 -4.68
CA LYS A 16 -11.15 34.91 -4.97
C LYS A 16 -11.35 34.07 -3.72
N ILE A 17 -10.68 34.43 -2.62
CA ILE A 17 -10.90 33.79 -1.32
C ILE A 17 -12.32 34.11 -0.82
N VAL A 18 -12.80 35.35 -0.97
CA VAL A 18 -14.18 35.73 -0.61
C VAL A 18 -15.21 34.96 -1.45
N GLU A 19 -14.99 34.86 -2.77
CA GLU A 19 -15.86 34.06 -3.66
C GLU A 19 -15.92 32.57 -3.26
N ALA A 20 -14.83 32.02 -2.71
CA ALA A 20 -14.80 30.65 -2.19
C ALA A 20 -15.65 30.49 -0.93
N ILE A 21 -15.71 31.50 -0.05
CA ILE A 21 -16.53 31.48 1.17
C ILE A 21 -18.00 31.26 0.83
N ASP A 22 -18.51 31.96 -0.18
CA ASP A 22 -19.92 31.88 -0.56
C ASP A 22 -20.30 30.57 -1.27
N ARG A 23 -19.31 29.82 -1.79
CA ARG A 23 -19.55 28.68 -2.70
C ARG A 23 -19.13 27.32 -2.16
N CYS A 24 -18.40 27.28 -1.06
CA CYS A 24 -17.85 26.05 -0.50
C CYS A 24 -18.66 25.46 0.66
N HIS A 25 -19.82 26.02 0.99
CA HIS A 25 -20.66 25.47 2.04
C HIS A 25 -21.12 24.05 1.67
N GLY A 26 -20.82 23.06 2.52
CA GLY A 26 -21.25 21.67 2.32
C GLY A 26 -20.56 20.91 1.18
N THR A 27 -19.50 21.44 0.57
CA THR A 27 -18.78 20.77 -0.53
C THR A 27 -17.63 19.89 -0.02
N SER A 28 -17.19 18.91 -0.83
CA SER A 28 -16.05 18.04 -0.50
C SER A 28 -14.74 18.82 -0.22
N LEU A 29 -13.82 18.19 0.54
CA LEU A 29 -12.50 18.74 0.84
C LEU A 29 -11.69 19.08 -0.43
N GLU A 30 -11.89 18.33 -1.51
CA GLU A 30 -11.28 18.54 -2.82
C GLU A 30 -11.73 19.88 -3.43
N ASN A 31 -13.03 20.18 -3.32
CA ASN A 31 -13.59 21.46 -3.76
C ASN A 31 -13.09 22.60 -2.88
N HIS A 32 -12.94 22.38 -1.57
CA HIS A 32 -12.32 23.36 -0.68
C HIS A 32 -10.89 23.68 -1.11
N LEU A 33 -10.06 22.66 -1.37
CA LEU A 33 -8.69 22.86 -1.87
C LEU A 33 -8.66 23.63 -3.19
N HIS A 34 -9.56 23.31 -4.11
CA HIS A 34 -9.63 23.99 -5.40
C HIS A 34 -9.99 25.48 -5.25
N LYS A 35 -11.03 25.79 -4.47
CA LYS A 35 -11.58 27.15 -4.34
C LYS A 35 -10.79 28.02 -3.38
N TYR A 36 -10.32 27.49 -2.26
CA TYR A 36 -9.60 28.27 -1.24
C TYR A 36 -8.10 28.39 -1.46
N ILE A 37 -7.50 27.49 -2.24
CA ILE A 37 -6.06 27.51 -2.51
C ILE A 37 -5.81 27.75 -3.99
N LEU A 38 -6.27 26.86 -4.86
CA LEU A 38 -5.83 26.88 -6.26
C LEU A 38 -6.34 28.09 -7.05
N GLU A 39 -7.62 28.44 -6.96
CA GLU A 39 -8.19 29.60 -7.66
C GLU A 39 -7.57 30.94 -7.20
N PRO A 40 -7.40 31.20 -5.90
CA PRO A 40 -6.65 32.34 -5.38
C PRO A 40 -5.24 32.40 -5.95
N LEU A 41 -4.48 31.30 -5.94
CA LEU A 41 -3.11 31.28 -6.47
C LEU A 41 -3.05 31.49 -7.99
N ARG A 42 -3.98 30.90 -8.76
CA ARG A 42 -4.09 31.14 -10.21
C ARG A 42 -4.34 32.61 -10.53
N SER A 43 -5.18 33.29 -9.73
CA SER A 43 -5.48 34.70 -9.95
C SER A 43 -4.28 35.64 -9.83
N LEU A 44 -3.21 35.18 -9.17
CA LEU A 44 -1.97 35.95 -9.01
C LEU A 44 -1.10 35.95 -10.28
N ASN A 45 -1.31 35.00 -11.21
CA ASN A 45 -0.55 34.84 -12.45
C ASN A 45 0.98 34.84 -12.24
N HIS A 46 1.47 34.14 -11.22
CA HIS A 46 2.91 34.01 -10.98
C HIS A 46 3.57 33.09 -12.02
N PRO A 47 4.79 33.42 -12.50
CA PRO A 47 5.49 32.64 -13.53
C PRO A 47 6.10 31.33 -12.99
N GLN A 48 6.16 31.16 -11.68
CA GLN A 48 6.70 29.99 -10.99
C GLN A 48 5.68 29.47 -9.97
N PRO A 49 5.69 28.16 -9.67
CA PRO A 49 4.80 27.61 -8.66
C PRO A 49 5.14 28.18 -7.28
N LEU A 50 4.11 28.56 -6.53
CA LEU A 50 4.27 28.98 -5.15
C LEU A 50 4.43 27.75 -4.23
N ILE A 51 5.27 27.87 -3.21
CA ILE A 51 5.51 26.78 -2.26
C ILE A 51 4.67 27.03 -1.00
N ILE A 52 3.87 26.04 -0.62
CA ILE A 52 3.16 26.00 0.66
C ILE A 52 3.89 25.01 1.55
N ILE A 53 4.33 25.47 2.73
CA ILE A 53 4.97 24.63 3.74
C ILE A 53 3.93 24.29 4.78
N ILE A 54 3.73 23.00 5.04
CA ILE A 54 2.84 22.49 6.08
C ILE A 54 3.72 21.77 7.10
N ASP A 55 3.76 22.28 8.32
CA ASP A 55 4.54 21.69 9.39
C ASP A 55 3.69 20.73 10.23
N ALA A 56 4.27 19.61 10.65
CA ALA A 56 3.74 18.63 11.61
C ALA A 56 2.38 18.03 11.23
N MET A 57 2.30 17.45 10.03
CA MET A 57 1.04 16.92 9.46
C MET A 57 0.39 15.82 10.30
N ASP A 58 1.17 14.94 10.95
CA ASP A 58 0.65 13.89 11.82
C ASP A 58 -0.04 14.41 13.08
N GLU A 59 0.17 15.68 13.42
CA GLU A 59 -0.54 16.31 14.54
C GLU A 59 -1.98 16.72 14.17
N TRP A 60 -2.37 16.64 12.90
CA TRP A 60 -3.74 16.85 12.47
C TRP A 60 -4.49 15.51 12.35
N ARG A 61 -5.59 15.34 13.11
CA ARG A 61 -6.38 14.10 13.17
C ARG A 61 -6.81 13.57 11.79
N ASP A 62 -7.23 14.45 10.89
CA ASP A 62 -7.78 14.08 9.56
C ASP A 62 -6.76 14.26 8.44
N HIS A 63 -5.46 14.33 8.77
CA HIS A 63 -4.39 14.37 7.78
C HIS A 63 -4.45 13.25 6.72
N PRO A 64 -4.96 12.02 6.98
CA PRO A 64 -5.08 11.01 5.92
C PRO A 64 -6.05 11.47 4.82
N THR A 65 -7.19 12.06 5.19
CA THR A 65 -8.19 12.56 4.23
C THR A 65 -7.67 13.77 3.46
N PHE A 66 -6.91 14.65 4.12
CA PHE A 66 -6.29 15.79 3.45
C PHE A 66 -5.22 15.39 2.45
N ILE A 67 -4.38 14.44 2.82
CA ILE A 67 -3.45 13.81 1.91
C ILE A 67 -4.24 13.28 0.71
N ASN A 68 -5.30 12.52 0.90
CA ASN A 68 -6.15 12.10 -0.23
C ASN A 68 -6.72 13.23 -1.07
N ALA A 69 -7.08 14.37 -0.48
CA ALA A 69 -7.59 15.50 -1.23
C ALA A 69 -6.48 16.23 -2.03
N LEU A 70 -5.24 16.30 -1.52
CA LEU A 70 -4.08 16.89 -2.21
C LEU A 70 -3.80 16.25 -3.57
N ALA A 71 -4.18 14.98 -3.74
CA ALA A 71 -4.21 14.25 -5.01
C ALA A 71 -4.80 15.05 -6.17
N HIS A 72 -5.86 15.80 -5.91
CA HIS A 72 -6.61 16.54 -6.93
C HIS A 72 -5.86 17.78 -7.40
N LEU A 73 -4.85 18.22 -6.64
CA LEU A 73 -3.97 19.33 -6.99
C LEU A 73 -2.73 18.90 -7.78
N ASN A 74 -2.45 17.59 -7.90
CA ASN A 74 -1.26 17.10 -8.60
C ASN A 74 -1.11 17.58 -10.05
N PRO A 75 -2.18 17.62 -10.88
CA PRO A 75 -2.12 18.19 -12.23
C PRO A 75 -1.75 19.70 -12.26
N GLN A 76 -1.75 20.35 -11.10
CA GLN A 76 -1.58 21.79 -10.93
C GLN A 76 -0.24 22.15 -10.29
N SER A 77 0.75 21.26 -10.39
CA SER A 77 2.12 21.45 -9.88
C SER A 77 2.88 22.64 -10.47
N HIS A 78 2.36 23.22 -11.58
CA HIS A 78 2.84 24.47 -12.16
C HIS A 78 2.35 25.72 -11.42
N VAL A 79 1.28 25.61 -10.62
CA VAL A 79 0.71 26.69 -9.80
C VAL A 79 1.20 26.63 -8.36
N VAL A 80 1.26 25.42 -7.77
CA VAL A 80 1.56 25.24 -6.35
C VAL A 80 2.34 23.94 -6.09
N LYS A 81 3.27 23.99 -5.12
CA LYS A 81 3.96 22.83 -4.57
C LYS A 81 3.83 22.81 -3.04
N PHE A 82 3.80 21.63 -2.45
CA PHE A 82 3.73 21.45 -1.00
C PHE A 82 5.05 20.87 -0.46
N ILE A 83 5.54 21.41 0.65
CA ILE A 83 6.56 20.78 1.49
C ILE A 83 5.86 20.44 2.80
N ILE A 84 5.90 19.17 3.19
CA ILE A 84 5.21 18.71 4.39
C ILE A 84 6.19 18.03 5.34
N THR A 85 6.16 18.39 6.62
CA THR A 85 6.92 17.71 7.67
C THR A 85 5.97 16.80 8.47
N ASP A 86 6.49 15.66 8.90
CA ASP A 86 5.73 14.61 9.62
C ASP A 86 6.72 13.83 10.50
N ARG A 87 6.30 13.41 11.70
CA ARG A 87 7.12 12.56 12.59
C ARG A 87 7.11 11.09 12.17
N LEU A 88 6.04 10.65 11.51
CA LEU A 88 5.93 9.35 10.87
C LEU A 88 6.39 9.47 9.42
N ASN A 89 6.94 8.39 8.86
CA ASN A 89 7.14 8.34 7.42
C ASN A 89 5.76 8.13 6.76
N PRO A 90 5.20 9.13 6.04
CA PRO A 90 3.84 9.06 5.48
C PRO A 90 3.67 7.87 4.52
N CYS A 91 4.76 7.50 3.83
CA CYS A 91 4.81 6.37 2.92
C CYS A 91 4.86 5.01 3.65
N ALA A 92 5.28 4.99 4.93
CA ALA A 92 5.33 3.78 5.76
C ALA A 92 4.10 3.63 6.67
N SER A 93 3.46 4.72 7.08
CA SER A 93 2.33 4.78 8.03
C SER A 93 0.99 4.38 7.44
N ARG A 94 0.97 4.11 6.15
CA ARG A 94 -0.17 3.60 5.43
C ARG A 94 -1.40 4.50 5.26
N LEU A 95 -1.17 5.76 4.89
CA LEU A 95 -2.25 6.74 4.68
C LEU A 95 -2.93 6.62 3.30
N PRO A 96 -4.26 6.49 3.20
CA PRO A 96 -4.99 6.48 1.93
C PRO A 96 -4.94 7.84 1.22
N GLY A 97 -4.92 7.81 -0.11
CA GLY A 97 -4.88 8.98 -0.99
C GLY A 97 -3.51 9.60 -1.26
N ILE A 98 -2.49 9.23 -0.48
CA ILE A 98 -1.11 9.67 -0.62
C ILE A 98 -0.49 9.27 -1.98
N GLU A 99 -1.12 8.28 -2.61
CA GLU A 99 -0.97 7.83 -3.99
C GLU A 99 -0.84 8.83 -5.04
N LYS A 100 -1.85 9.66 -5.01
CA LYS A 100 -2.23 10.43 -6.17
C LYS A 100 -1.47 11.74 -6.08
N ILE A 101 -0.49 11.84 -5.17
CA ILE A 101 0.36 12.99 -4.84
C ILE A 101 1.80 12.59 -5.13
N SER A 102 2.53 13.44 -5.86
CA SER A 102 3.96 13.21 -6.10
C SER A 102 4.76 13.68 -4.87
N ILE A 103 5.16 12.75 -4.00
CA ILE A 103 5.85 13.04 -2.74
C ILE A 103 7.30 12.55 -2.79
N TYR A 104 8.21 13.39 -2.28
CA TYR A 104 9.61 13.03 -2.03
C TYR A 104 9.88 13.16 -0.53
N THR A 105 10.24 12.05 0.12
CA THR A 105 10.52 12.03 1.56
C THR A 105 12.00 12.30 1.83
N TYR A 106 12.28 13.21 2.75
CA TYR A 106 13.63 13.50 3.22
C TYR A 106 13.69 13.32 4.73
N ALA A 107 14.63 12.52 5.22
CA ALA A 107 14.85 12.40 6.66
C ALA A 107 15.45 13.71 7.19
N LEU A 108 14.73 14.39 8.07
CA LEU A 108 15.23 15.58 8.77
C LEU A 108 15.98 15.14 10.03
N GLY A 109 17.30 15.27 10.01
CA GLY A 109 18.13 15.07 11.19
C GLY A 109 18.02 16.24 12.19
N PRO A 110 18.64 16.12 13.37
CA PRO A 110 18.68 17.21 14.35
C PRO A 110 19.24 18.50 13.75
N ILE A 111 18.67 19.64 14.12
CA ILE A 111 19.12 20.94 13.64
C ILE A 111 20.57 21.19 14.13
N SER A 112 21.39 21.82 13.28
CA SER A 112 22.77 22.09 13.62
C SER A 112 22.89 22.93 14.89
N LYS A 113 23.92 22.64 15.71
CA LYS A 113 24.20 23.40 16.95
C LYS A 113 24.32 24.91 16.71
N GLN A 114 24.80 25.33 15.54
CA GLN A 114 24.94 26.74 15.19
C GLN A 114 23.59 27.45 15.06
N VAL A 115 22.59 26.80 14.46
CA VAL A 115 21.25 27.37 14.30
C VAL A 115 20.53 27.45 15.65
N ILE A 116 20.61 26.41 16.48
CA ILE A 116 20.05 26.44 17.83
C ILE A 116 20.74 27.51 18.70
N LYS A 117 22.07 27.66 18.58
CA LYS A 117 22.81 28.72 19.28
C LYS A 117 22.31 30.11 18.87
N ALA A 118 22.11 30.34 17.57
CA ALA A 118 21.56 31.59 17.06
C ALA A 118 20.12 31.85 17.54
N TYR A 119 19.29 30.81 17.62
CA TYR A 119 17.95 30.89 18.18
C TYR A 119 17.97 31.36 19.64
N PHE A 120 18.79 30.74 20.49
CA PHE A 120 18.92 31.15 21.89
C PHE A 120 19.43 32.58 22.03
N HIS A 121 20.45 32.97 21.26
CA HIS A 121 20.94 34.35 21.27
C HIS A 121 19.83 35.37 20.98
N LYS A 122 19.03 35.12 19.94
CA LYS A 122 17.94 36.02 19.55
C LYS A 122 16.82 36.09 20.58
N HIS A 123 16.41 34.96 21.15
CA HIS A 123 15.21 34.89 21.97
C HIS A 123 15.46 35.14 23.46
N LEU A 124 16.67 34.88 23.97
CA LEU A 124 17.02 35.23 25.36
C LEU A 124 17.06 36.75 25.59
N GLU A 125 17.22 37.55 24.53
CA GLU A 125 17.08 39.01 24.60
C GLU A 125 15.64 39.46 24.91
N THR A 126 14.65 38.65 24.54
CA THR A 126 13.22 38.95 24.79
C THR A 126 12.73 38.51 26.16
N VAL A 127 13.55 37.78 26.92
CA VAL A 127 13.23 37.32 28.27
C VAL A 127 13.23 38.53 29.23
N PRO A 128 12.20 38.70 30.08
CA PRO A 128 12.09 39.80 31.03
C PRO A 128 12.98 39.55 32.25
N TRP A 129 14.29 39.68 32.08
CA TRP A 129 15.26 39.49 33.15
C TRP A 129 15.06 40.47 34.32
N VAL A 130 15.43 40.03 35.52
CA VAL A 130 15.34 40.80 36.76
C VAL A 130 16.74 40.98 37.35
N ASP A 131 16.97 42.06 38.09
CA ASP A 131 18.23 42.37 38.80
C ASP A 131 19.48 42.48 37.93
N GLY A 132 19.32 42.88 36.66
CA GLY A 132 20.44 43.09 35.72
C GLY A 132 21.17 41.80 35.31
N ARG A 133 20.69 40.63 35.71
CA ARG A 133 21.22 39.33 35.29
C ARG A 133 20.74 39.00 33.88
N THR A 134 21.56 38.32 33.08
CA THR A 134 21.18 37.81 31.77
C THR A 134 21.85 36.45 31.55
N ALA A 135 21.38 35.67 30.57
CA ALA A 135 22.03 34.43 30.20
C ALA A 135 23.46 34.68 29.69
N THR A 136 24.44 33.98 30.26
CA THR A 136 25.83 34.08 29.83
C THR A 136 26.11 33.28 28.57
N LEU A 137 27.27 33.51 27.92
CA LEU A 137 27.70 32.71 26.77
C LEU A 137 27.81 31.21 27.13
N VAL A 138 28.21 30.90 28.37
CA VAL A 138 28.33 29.52 28.88
C VAL A 138 26.95 28.88 29.01
N ASP A 139 25.96 29.63 29.49
CA ASP A 139 24.58 29.14 29.57
C ASP A 139 24.03 28.83 28.18
N VAL A 140 24.29 29.70 27.19
CA VAL A 140 23.85 29.48 25.80
C VAL A 140 24.51 28.23 25.20
N GLU A 141 25.80 28.01 25.44
CA GLU A 141 26.48 26.79 24.99
C GLU A 141 25.90 25.54 25.66
N LYS A 142 25.63 25.63 26.96
CA LYS A 142 25.04 24.51 27.71
C LYS A 142 23.62 24.20 27.28
N LEU A 143 22.77 25.21 27.07
CA LEU A 143 21.43 25.06 26.51
C LEU A 143 21.47 24.46 25.10
N THR A 144 22.43 24.88 24.28
CA THR A 144 22.61 24.34 22.93
C THR A 144 22.96 22.85 22.98
N GLU A 145 23.84 22.44 23.91
CA GLU A 145 24.14 21.02 24.14
C GLU A 145 22.93 20.23 24.65
N LEU A 146 22.23 20.77 25.65
CA LEU A 146 21.06 20.13 26.25
C LEU A 146 19.90 19.98 25.28
N SER A 147 19.77 20.86 24.27
CA SER A 147 18.71 20.74 23.26
C SER A 147 18.83 19.51 22.37
N GLY A 148 20.03 18.93 22.21
CA GLY A 148 20.28 17.84 21.27
C GLY A 148 19.95 18.17 19.80
N GLY A 149 19.76 19.45 19.44
CA GLY A 149 19.30 19.86 18.10
C GLY A 149 17.78 19.86 17.92
N LEU A 150 16.99 19.76 19.00
CA LEU A 150 15.52 19.79 18.96
C LEU A 150 14.97 21.21 19.15
N PRO A 151 14.31 21.82 18.15
CA PRO A 151 13.74 23.16 18.26
C PRO A 151 12.56 23.25 19.25
N VAL A 152 11.74 22.20 19.40
CA VAL A 152 10.66 22.16 20.42
C VAL A 152 11.21 22.27 21.84
N TRP A 153 12.39 21.70 22.11
CA TRP A 153 13.04 21.83 23.40
C TRP A 153 13.50 23.27 23.65
N ALA A 154 14.17 23.88 22.66
CA ALA A 154 14.66 25.25 22.77
C ALA A 154 13.53 26.28 22.92
N SER A 155 12.45 26.14 22.16
CA SER A 155 11.27 27.00 22.26
C SER A 155 10.57 26.86 23.61
N THR A 156 10.43 25.63 24.13
CA THR A 156 9.87 25.38 25.47
C THR A 156 10.70 26.09 26.56
N VAL A 157 12.04 26.03 26.50
CA VAL A 157 12.90 26.75 27.45
C VAL A 157 12.69 28.26 27.37
N ILE A 158 12.65 28.84 26.17
CA ILE A 158 12.39 30.27 26.00
C ILE A 158 11.01 30.65 26.57
N ALA A 159 9.98 29.85 26.32
CA ALA A 159 8.63 30.12 26.83
C ALA A 159 8.60 30.09 28.37
N LEU A 160 9.27 29.11 28.99
CA LEU A 160 9.40 29.01 30.45
C LEU A 160 10.13 30.21 31.07
N LEU A 161 11.11 30.79 30.36
CA LEU A 161 11.84 31.97 30.83
C LEU A 161 11.09 33.29 30.56
N SER A 162 10.33 33.36 29.45
CA SER A 162 9.75 34.61 28.96
C SER A 162 8.49 35.02 29.69
N HIS A 163 7.77 34.05 30.26
CA HIS A 163 6.51 34.31 30.92
C HIS A 163 6.62 34.32 32.44
N ARG A 164 5.81 35.16 33.09
CA ARG A 164 5.75 35.28 34.56
C ARG A 164 4.70 34.33 35.13
N PHE A 165 5.07 33.07 35.41
CA PHE A 165 4.12 32.07 35.92
C PHE A 165 4.39 31.58 37.34
N SER A 166 5.63 31.63 37.83
CA SER A 166 5.96 31.39 39.23
C SER A 166 6.54 32.65 39.87
N GLU A 167 6.57 32.70 41.20
CA GLU A 167 7.29 33.75 41.92
C GLU A 167 8.82 33.72 41.65
N SER A 168 9.31 32.68 40.98
CA SER A 168 10.73 32.50 40.67
C SER A 168 11.15 33.40 39.50
N PRO A 169 12.21 34.21 39.65
CA PRO A 169 12.73 35.01 38.57
C PRO A 169 13.37 34.13 37.46
N PRO A 170 13.44 34.60 36.20
CA PRO A 170 13.93 33.81 35.07
C PRO A 170 15.34 33.23 35.24
N HIS A 171 16.21 33.89 36.02
CA HIS A 171 17.57 33.40 36.27
C HIS A 171 17.62 32.14 37.15
N GLU A 172 16.71 31.98 38.12
CA GLU A 172 16.61 30.75 38.91
C GLU A 172 16.10 29.58 38.07
N VAL A 173 15.15 29.86 37.16
CA VAL A 173 14.65 28.87 36.21
C VAL A 173 15.75 28.42 35.25
N LEU A 174 16.55 29.36 34.75
CA LEU A 174 17.70 29.06 33.89
C LEU A 174 18.75 28.20 34.62
N GLU A 175 19.12 28.56 35.85
CA GLU A 175 20.12 27.83 36.65
C GLU A 175 19.72 26.37 36.87
N ASP A 176 18.44 26.08 37.16
CA ASP A 176 17.97 24.69 37.32
C ASP A 176 17.95 23.90 36.00
N ILE A 177 17.65 24.55 34.87
CA ILE A 177 17.69 23.89 33.55
C ILE A 177 19.13 23.54 33.18
N VAL A 178 20.05 24.50 33.32
CA VAL A 178 21.49 24.35 33.01
C VAL A 178 22.18 23.37 33.96
N GLY A 179 21.76 23.32 35.23
CA GLY A 179 22.27 22.39 36.26
C GLY A 179 21.92 20.92 36.03
N SER A 180 21.08 20.60 35.04
CA SER A 180 20.71 19.22 34.69
C SER A 180 21.90 18.43 34.11
N ARG A 181 22.25 17.28 34.73
CA ARG A 181 23.41 16.45 34.34
C ARG A 181 23.18 15.52 33.14
N ARG A 182 21.99 15.44 32.56
CA ARG A 182 21.68 14.53 31.45
C ARG A 182 21.77 15.25 30.10
N GLN A 183 22.66 14.80 29.21
CA GLN A 183 22.63 15.19 27.79
C GLN A 183 21.44 14.52 27.08
N VAL A 184 20.77 15.26 26.20
CA VAL A 184 19.56 14.78 25.50
C VAL A 184 19.96 14.16 24.17
N GLY A 185 19.79 12.84 24.07
CA GLY A 185 19.83 12.07 22.83
C GLY A 185 18.60 11.18 22.62
N GLY A 186 17.52 11.38 23.39
CA GLY A 186 16.28 10.59 23.33
C GLY A 186 15.09 11.29 24.00
N SER A 187 13.89 10.71 23.89
CA SER A 187 12.59 11.20 24.42
C SER A 187 12.61 11.61 25.90
N ASP A 188 13.51 11.02 26.69
CA ASP A 188 13.63 11.21 28.14
C ASP A 188 14.04 12.64 28.55
N GLY A 189 14.72 13.39 27.68
CA GLY A 189 15.19 14.75 27.99
C GLY A 189 14.14 15.85 27.87
N LEU A 190 13.20 15.72 26.92
CA LEU A 190 12.08 16.63 26.76
C LEU A 190 10.97 16.35 27.80
N GLY A 191 10.72 15.07 28.10
CA GLY A 191 9.78 14.68 29.16
C GLY A 191 10.17 15.23 30.54
N GLU A 192 11.47 15.23 30.86
CA GLU A 192 11.98 15.83 32.10
C GLU A 192 11.77 17.35 32.15
N LEU A 193 11.94 18.05 31.01
CA LEU A 193 11.67 19.49 30.93
C LEU A 193 10.18 19.79 31.20
N TYR A 194 9.26 19.01 30.60
CA TYR A 194 7.83 19.13 30.86
C TYR A 194 7.49 18.83 32.33
N ARG A 195 8.05 17.77 32.90
CA ARG A 195 7.83 17.41 34.30
C ARG A 195 8.20 18.56 35.24
N LYS A 196 9.40 19.12 35.06
CA LYS A 196 9.91 20.25 35.84
C LYS A 196 9.07 21.51 35.63
N ALA A 197 8.56 21.75 34.42
CA ALA A 197 7.66 22.87 34.14
C ALA A 197 6.32 22.72 34.88
N LEU A 198 5.65 21.57 34.75
CA LEU A 198 4.36 21.32 35.38
C LEU A 198 4.44 21.36 36.92
N SER A 199 5.50 20.80 37.52
CA SER A 199 5.71 20.88 38.97
C SER A 199 5.92 22.31 39.49
N ARG A 200 6.41 23.23 38.65
CA ARG A 200 6.54 24.66 39.01
C ARG A 200 5.23 25.40 38.86
N LEU A 201 4.53 25.16 37.76
CA LEU A 201 3.24 25.80 37.47
C LEU A 201 2.17 25.38 38.48
N PHE A 202 2.24 24.13 38.96
CA PHE A 202 1.28 23.56 39.89
C PHE A 202 2.03 22.87 41.05
N PRO A 203 2.45 23.63 42.08
CA PRO A 203 3.28 23.09 43.15
C PRO A 203 2.48 22.28 44.18
N SER A 204 1.18 22.52 44.33
CA SER A 204 0.34 21.81 45.30
C SER A 204 -0.24 20.51 44.70
N PRO A 205 -0.37 19.42 45.48
CA PRO A 205 -0.98 18.18 44.99
C PRO A 205 -2.44 18.33 44.53
N GLU A 206 -3.18 19.29 45.11
CA GLU A 206 -4.57 19.54 44.72
C GLU A 206 -4.63 20.24 43.35
N ASP A 207 -3.77 21.23 43.11
CA ASP A 207 -3.69 21.92 41.81
C ASP A 207 -3.25 20.96 40.71
N GLN A 208 -2.31 20.05 41.01
CA GLN A 208 -1.89 18.99 40.09
C GLN A 208 -3.04 18.03 39.74
N ARG A 209 -3.91 17.71 40.70
CA ARG A 209 -5.09 16.86 40.45
C ARG A 209 -6.08 17.56 39.52
N GLN A 210 -6.36 18.85 39.74
CA GLN A 210 -7.27 19.62 38.88
C GLN A 210 -6.68 19.80 37.47
N LEU A 211 -5.37 20.04 37.37
CA LEU A 211 -4.64 20.05 36.11
C LEU A 211 -4.80 18.73 35.35
N LEU A 212 -4.60 17.59 36.01
CA LEU A 212 -4.72 16.29 35.36
C LEU A 212 -6.13 16.02 34.85
N ARG A 213 -7.16 16.41 35.60
CA ARG A 213 -8.56 16.34 35.14
C ARG A 213 -8.80 17.23 33.92
N TYR A 214 -8.26 18.45 33.93
CA TYR A 214 -8.36 19.37 32.81
C TYR A 214 -7.66 18.83 31.56
N LEU A 215 -6.42 18.35 31.68
CA LEU A 215 -5.66 17.74 30.58
C LEU A 215 -6.36 16.49 30.05
N ALA A 216 -6.80 15.60 30.93
CA ALA A 216 -7.54 14.39 30.56
C ALA A 216 -8.79 14.74 29.73
N ALA A 217 -9.62 15.68 30.20
CA ALA A 217 -10.84 16.09 29.49
C ALA A 217 -10.54 16.80 28.16
N THR A 218 -9.53 17.67 28.09
CA THR A 218 -9.17 18.38 26.86
C THR A 218 -8.52 17.47 25.81
N ILE A 219 -7.80 16.42 26.21
CA ILE A 219 -7.22 15.43 25.29
C ILE A 219 -8.30 14.70 24.49
N VAL A 220 -9.42 14.35 25.12
CA VAL A 220 -10.51 13.60 24.49
C VAL A 220 -11.63 14.48 23.96
N LEU A 221 -11.57 15.79 24.19
CA LEU A 221 -12.55 16.77 23.73
C LEU A 221 -12.59 16.78 22.19
N GLN A 222 -13.80 16.81 21.62
CA GLN A 222 -14.01 16.71 20.17
C GLN A 222 -14.19 18.07 19.50
N GLU A 223 -14.72 19.06 20.21
CA GLU A 223 -15.04 20.40 19.71
C GLU A 223 -14.80 21.44 20.83
N PRO A 224 -14.44 22.69 20.50
CA PRO A 224 -14.19 23.73 21.48
C PRO A 224 -15.47 24.14 22.22
N LEU A 225 -15.35 24.43 23.52
CA LEU A 225 -16.46 24.81 24.39
C LEU A 225 -16.13 26.06 25.19
N SER A 226 -17.15 26.83 25.59
CA SER A 226 -16.95 27.94 26.53
C SER A 226 -16.45 27.39 27.90
N PRO A 227 -15.73 28.16 28.72
CA PRO A 227 -15.31 27.72 30.05
C PRO A 227 -16.49 27.36 30.96
N PHE A 228 -17.68 27.92 30.70
CA PHE A 228 -18.91 27.56 31.38
C PHE A 228 -19.42 26.19 30.92
N ASP A 229 -19.54 25.97 29.61
CA ASP A 229 -20.03 24.69 29.06
C ASP A 229 -19.06 23.54 29.31
N PHE A 230 -17.75 23.80 29.22
CA PHE A 230 -16.72 22.85 29.60
C PHE A 230 -16.76 22.53 31.10
N SER A 231 -17.07 23.52 31.96
CA SER A 231 -17.26 23.29 33.40
C SER A 231 -18.42 22.34 33.66
N MET A 232 -19.54 22.50 32.94
CA MET A 232 -20.71 21.62 33.04
C MET A 232 -20.41 20.17 32.65
N LEU A 233 -19.55 19.94 31.66
CA LEU A 233 -19.19 18.58 31.20
C LEU A 233 -18.04 17.94 31.99
N SER A 234 -17.03 18.72 32.40
CA SER A 234 -15.83 18.20 33.11
C SER A 234 -15.99 18.16 34.64
N GLY A 235 -16.96 18.92 35.17
CA GLY A 235 -17.14 19.12 36.61
C GLY A 235 -16.01 19.93 37.27
N ILE A 236 -15.23 20.68 36.49
CA ILE A 236 -14.18 21.57 36.98
C ILE A 236 -14.76 23.00 37.06
N PRO A 237 -14.70 23.71 38.18
CA PRO A 237 -15.19 25.09 38.28
C PRO A 237 -14.56 26.04 37.25
N SER A 238 -15.36 26.91 36.62
CA SER A 238 -14.89 27.83 35.56
C SER A 238 -13.72 28.73 35.97
N HIS A 239 -13.65 29.16 37.25
CA HIS A 239 -12.52 29.97 37.72
C HIS A 239 -11.20 29.19 37.76
N LEU A 240 -11.24 27.88 38.05
CA LEU A 240 -10.05 27.02 38.01
C LEU A 240 -9.65 26.70 36.56
N ILE A 241 -10.64 26.54 35.67
CA ILE A 241 -10.38 26.37 34.22
C ILE A 241 -9.58 27.56 33.69
N ASN A 242 -10.02 28.79 33.99
CA ASN A 242 -9.32 30.00 33.55
C ASN A 242 -7.89 30.08 34.13
N HIS A 243 -7.72 29.69 35.40
CA HIS A 243 -6.40 29.65 36.03
C HIS A 243 -5.46 28.62 35.38
N ILE A 244 -5.94 27.40 35.13
CA ILE A 244 -5.18 26.32 34.48
C ILE A 244 -4.84 26.70 33.04
N GLN A 245 -5.80 27.24 32.29
CA GLN A 245 -5.57 27.73 30.92
C GLN A 245 -4.47 28.79 30.90
N PHE A 246 -4.56 29.79 31.78
CA PHE A 246 -3.56 30.85 31.90
C PHE A 246 -2.18 30.28 32.21
N ALA A 247 -2.06 29.38 33.19
CA ALA A 247 -0.78 28.75 33.55
C ALA A 247 -0.19 27.89 32.42
N LEU A 248 -1.03 27.18 31.66
CA LEU A 248 -0.59 26.31 30.56
C LEU A 248 -0.20 27.06 29.29
N THR A 249 -0.49 28.36 29.15
CA THR A 249 0.01 29.17 28.02
C THR A 249 1.53 29.07 27.86
N ALA A 250 2.26 28.82 28.96
CA ALA A 250 3.69 28.54 29.00
C ALA A 250 4.17 27.42 28.08
N LEU A 251 3.33 26.40 27.94
CA LEU A 251 3.62 25.15 27.24
C LEU A 251 2.85 25.06 25.92
N GLN A 252 2.03 26.06 25.62
CA GLN A 252 1.36 26.18 24.33
C GLN A 252 2.40 26.64 23.31
N THR A 253 2.68 25.76 22.36
CA THR A 253 3.57 26.06 21.23
C THR A 253 2.81 26.61 20.03
N ARG A 254 1.47 26.66 20.11
CA ARG A 254 0.57 27.08 19.04
C ARG A 254 -0.25 28.30 19.47
N SER A 255 -0.50 29.20 18.54
CA SER A 255 -1.30 30.41 18.80
C SER A 255 -2.80 30.12 18.74
N VAL A 256 -3.56 30.75 19.63
CA VAL A 256 -5.03 30.64 19.67
C VAL A 256 -5.63 31.39 18.47
N PRO A 257 -6.72 30.88 17.84
CA PRO A 257 -7.40 31.61 16.76
C PRO A 257 -7.88 33.00 17.21
N LEU A 258 -7.61 34.02 16.39
CA LEU A 258 -8.02 35.41 16.65
C LEU A 258 -9.55 35.54 16.76
N GLY A 259 -10.02 36.09 17.88
CA GLY A 259 -11.44 36.34 18.15
C GLY A 259 -12.13 35.31 19.08
N SER A 260 -11.40 34.30 19.56
CA SER A 260 -11.94 33.21 20.38
C SER A 260 -10.96 32.74 21.48
N GLU A 261 -10.27 33.72 22.09
CA GLU A 261 -9.26 33.51 23.14
C GLU A 261 -9.81 32.94 24.46
N GLU A 262 -11.14 33.02 24.66
CA GLU A 262 -11.80 32.59 25.88
C GLU A 262 -12.30 31.14 25.86
N MET A 263 -12.17 30.40 24.75
CA MET A 263 -12.70 29.03 24.64
C MET A 263 -11.72 27.96 25.16
N VAL A 264 -12.26 26.83 25.61
CA VAL A 264 -11.52 25.60 25.92
C VAL A 264 -11.45 24.75 24.66
N TYR A 265 -10.24 24.57 24.11
CA TYR A 265 -10.02 23.78 22.90
C TYR A 265 -9.55 22.36 23.23
N PRO A 266 -9.74 21.40 22.29
CA PRO A 266 -9.06 20.13 22.35
C PRO A 266 -7.54 20.31 22.52
N ALA A 267 -6.91 19.48 23.35
CA ALA A 267 -5.49 19.63 23.69
C ALA A 267 -4.59 19.54 22.44
N SER A 268 -4.98 18.71 21.48
CA SER A 268 -4.34 18.59 20.15
C SER A 268 -4.39 19.86 19.32
N THR A 269 -5.17 20.86 19.70
CA THR A 269 -5.21 22.17 19.03
C THR A 269 -4.15 23.13 19.59
N LEU A 270 -3.85 23.05 20.89
CA LEU A 270 -3.04 24.03 21.62
C LEU A 270 -1.60 23.56 21.90
N PHE A 271 -1.40 22.26 22.09
CA PHE A 271 -0.11 21.71 22.49
C PHE A 271 0.54 20.94 21.34
N HIS A 272 1.87 20.97 21.30
CA HIS A 272 2.67 20.09 20.44
C HIS A 272 2.44 18.62 20.84
N GLN A 273 2.44 17.71 19.88
CA GLN A 273 2.11 16.30 20.11
C GLN A 273 3.09 15.61 21.07
N SER A 274 4.35 16.04 21.12
CA SER A 274 5.32 15.55 22.12
C SER A 274 4.91 15.80 23.57
N PHE A 275 4.16 16.87 23.85
CA PHE A 275 3.63 17.14 25.19
C PHE A 275 2.47 16.20 25.51
N LEU A 276 1.58 15.96 24.54
CA LEU A 276 0.48 15.02 24.67
C LEU A 276 0.99 13.59 24.88
N ASP A 277 1.98 13.18 24.08
CA ASP A 277 2.67 11.90 24.23
C ASP A 277 3.28 11.76 25.63
N TYR A 278 3.88 12.84 26.18
CA TYR A 278 4.41 12.85 27.53
C TYR A 278 3.33 12.61 28.59
N VAL A 279 2.22 13.38 28.58
CA VAL A 279 1.15 13.24 29.59
C VAL A 279 0.30 11.96 29.41
N GLN A 280 0.44 11.24 28.30
CA GLN A 280 -0.21 9.96 28.04
C GLN A 280 0.76 8.76 28.16
N SER A 281 2.06 9.00 28.41
CA SER A 281 3.08 7.94 28.41
C SER A 281 3.04 7.05 29.65
N THR A 282 3.06 5.72 29.43
CA THR A 282 3.11 4.72 30.52
C THR A 282 4.53 4.49 31.06
N VAL A 283 5.48 5.38 30.78
CA VAL A 283 6.87 5.25 31.22
C VAL A 283 6.95 5.41 32.74
N THR A 284 7.67 4.50 33.41
CA THR A 284 7.79 4.43 34.86
C THR A 284 8.36 5.74 35.45
N GLY A 285 7.60 6.37 36.36
CA GLY A 285 8.02 7.59 37.07
C GLY A 285 7.35 8.90 36.62
N ASN A 286 6.41 8.88 35.67
CA ASN A 286 5.65 10.07 35.28
C ASN A 286 4.52 10.37 36.28
N SER A 287 4.64 11.47 37.04
CA SER A 287 3.63 11.92 38.00
C SER A 287 2.43 12.63 37.36
N PHE A 288 2.51 12.95 36.06
CA PHE A 288 1.49 13.69 35.32
C PHE A 288 0.77 12.83 34.27
N LEU A 289 0.59 11.55 34.55
CA LEU A 289 -0.06 10.61 33.64
C LEU A 289 -1.58 10.80 33.62
N THR A 290 -2.13 10.90 32.41
CA THR A 290 -3.57 10.93 32.12
C THR A 290 -3.98 9.70 31.34
N SER A 291 -5.16 9.16 31.65
CA SER A 291 -5.76 8.03 30.92
C SER A 291 -6.84 8.56 29.99
N ALA A 292 -6.62 8.43 28.67
CA ALA A 292 -7.62 8.81 27.68
C ALA A 292 -8.90 7.96 27.83
N VAL A 293 -8.78 6.69 28.21
CA VAL A 293 -9.91 5.78 28.46
C VAL A 293 -10.77 6.31 29.61
N ASP A 294 -10.16 6.68 30.74
CA ASP A 294 -10.89 7.20 31.90
C ASP A 294 -11.52 8.58 31.62
N ALA A 295 -10.85 9.40 30.80
CA ALA A 295 -11.37 10.68 30.36
C ALA A 295 -12.59 10.52 29.44
N HIS A 296 -12.52 9.62 28.46
CA HIS A 296 -13.66 9.24 27.63
C HIS A 296 -14.81 8.69 28.50
N SER A 297 -14.50 7.85 29.48
CA SER A 297 -15.47 7.32 30.43
C SER A 297 -16.19 8.45 31.17
N THR A 298 -15.42 9.36 31.78
CA THR A 298 -15.96 10.48 32.56
C THR A 298 -16.84 11.40 31.71
N LEU A 299 -16.36 11.83 30.53
CA LEU A 299 -17.14 12.69 29.64
C LEU A 299 -18.35 11.97 29.06
N GLY A 300 -18.23 10.68 28.72
CA GLY A 300 -19.36 9.89 28.22
C GLY A 300 -20.50 9.84 29.24
N LEU A 301 -20.18 9.67 30.52
CA LEU A 301 -21.16 9.65 31.60
C LEU A 301 -21.80 11.02 31.81
N THR A 302 -21.02 12.09 31.82
CA THR A 302 -21.58 13.44 31.99
C THR A 302 -22.46 13.83 30.81
N CYS A 303 -22.10 13.45 29.58
CA CYS A 303 -22.94 13.63 28.40
C CYS A 303 -24.27 12.87 28.51
N LEU A 304 -24.23 11.59 28.92
CA LEU A 304 -25.44 10.80 29.14
C LEU A 304 -26.40 11.46 30.15
N ARG A 305 -25.87 12.01 31.23
CA ARG A 305 -26.67 12.73 32.25
C ARG A 305 -27.29 14.04 31.75
N GLN A 306 -26.85 14.58 30.61
CA GLN A 306 -27.50 15.76 30.00
C GLN A 306 -28.74 15.38 29.20
N LEU A 307 -28.87 14.13 28.72
CA LEU A 307 -29.95 13.72 27.81
C LEU A 307 -31.37 13.93 28.39
N PRO A 308 -31.65 13.66 29.69
CA PRO A 308 -32.96 13.92 30.26
C PRO A 308 -33.34 15.41 30.32
N SER A 309 -32.37 16.32 30.24
CA SER A 309 -32.56 17.77 30.29
C SER A 309 -32.76 18.42 28.93
N LEU A 310 -32.81 17.63 27.85
CA LEU A 310 -32.96 18.14 26.49
C LEU A 310 -34.33 18.80 26.28
N PRO A 311 -34.38 19.98 25.64
CA PRO A 311 -35.62 20.71 25.41
C PRO A 311 -36.59 19.89 24.56
N SER A 312 -37.90 20.12 24.72
CA SER A 312 -38.94 19.44 23.92
C SER A 312 -38.96 19.83 22.43
N SER A 313 -38.18 20.84 22.05
CA SER A 313 -38.00 21.23 20.64
C SER A 313 -37.19 20.18 19.90
N HIS A 314 -37.61 19.84 18.68
CA HIS A 314 -36.88 18.92 17.79
C HIS A 314 -35.79 19.61 16.97
N HIS A 315 -35.47 20.88 17.28
CA HIS A 315 -34.46 21.66 16.56
C HIS A 315 -33.18 21.87 17.36
N ALA A 316 -32.06 21.39 16.82
CA ALA A 316 -30.72 21.43 17.39
C ALA A 316 -30.23 22.87 17.63
N SER A 317 -30.76 23.85 16.88
CA SER A 317 -30.45 25.28 17.04
C SER A 317 -30.85 25.87 18.39
N TYR A 318 -31.68 25.19 19.19
CA TYR A 318 -32.10 25.62 20.53
C TYR A 318 -31.28 25.00 21.66
N LEU A 319 -30.32 24.14 21.34
CA LEU A 319 -29.46 23.49 22.33
C LEU A 319 -28.38 24.47 22.81
N ARG A 320 -28.07 24.44 24.11
CA ARG A 320 -26.82 25.03 24.61
C ARG A 320 -25.64 24.20 24.11
N ASP A 321 -24.46 24.80 23.98
CA ASP A 321 -23.28 24.15 23.41
C ASP A 321 -22.92 22.83 24.11
N HIS A 322 -22.99 22.75 25.44
CA HIS A 322 -22.76 21.49 26.16
C HIS A 322 -23.82 20.42 25.88
N GLN A 323 -25.07 20.80 25.62
CA GLN A 323 -26.15 19.87 25.28
C GLN A 323 -25.99 19.37 23.84
N GLY A 324 -25.64 20.25 22.90
CA GLY A 324 -25.30 19.88 21.52
C GLY A 324 -24.11 18.92 21.47
N TYR A 325 -23.06 19.21 22.24
CA TYR A 325 -21.90 18.32 22.40
C TYR A 325 -22.32 16.96 22.96
N ALA A 326 -23.14 16.94 24.02
CA ALA A 326 -23.61 15.71 24.64
C ALA A 326 -24.41 14.84 23.67
N VAL A 327 -25.35 15.44 22.91
CA VAL A 327 -26.15 14.74 21.88
C VAL A 327 -25.24 14.05 20.86
N LYS A 328 -24.22 14.77 20.36
CA LYS A 328 -23.35 14.30 19.27
C LYS A 328 -22.31 13.27 19.71
N TYR A 329 -21.70 13.44 20.89
CA TYR A 329 -20.45 12.73 21.23
C TYR A 329 -20.56 11.67 22.32
N TRP A 330 -21.68 11.55 23.02
CA TRP A 330 -21.79 10.50 24.05
C TRP A 330 -21.54 9.07 23.51
N PRO A 331 -22.04 8.65 22.31
CA PRO A 331 -21.79 7.29 21.83
C PRO A 331 -20.30 7.05 21.57
N PHE A 332 -19.63 8.07 21.03
CA PHE A 332 -18.19 8.04 20.77
C PHE A 332 -17.40 7.91 22.08
N HIS A 333 -17.69 8.74 23.08
CA HIS A 333 -17.03 8.68 24.38
C HIS A 333 -17.27 7.34 25.09
N VAL A 334 -18.50 6.82 25.08
CA VAL A 334 -18.80 5.50 25.66
C VAL A 334 -18.03 4.39 24.93
N SER A 335 -18.01 4.39 23.59
CA SER A 335 -17.31 3.38 22.80
C SER A 335 -15.80 3.31 23.09
N LYS A 336 -15.17 4.45 23.44
CA LYS A 336 -13.73 4.55 23.72
C LYS A 336 -13.37 4.44 25.20
N GLY A 337 -14.31 4.78 26.09
CA GLY A 337 -14.07 4.90 27.52
C GLY A 337 -14.56 3.72 28.36
N THR A 338 -15.22 2.73 27.74
CA THR A 338 -15.87 1.64 28.48
C THR A 338 -15.44 0.26 27.98
N PRO A 339 -15.34 -0.73 28.88
CA PRO A 339 -14.94 -2.08 28.51
C PRO A 339 -15.96 -2.71 27.54
N ARG A 340 -15.49 -3.59 26.65
CA ARG A 340 -16.37 -4.40 25.79
C ARG A 340 -16.91 -5.64 26.49
N ALA A 341 -16.23 -6.13 27.53
CA ALA A 341 -16.63 -7.34 28.24
C ALA A 341 -17.91 -7.08 29.04
N ASN A 342 -18.95 -7.87 28.80
CA ASN A 342 -20.30 -7.63 29.35
C ASN A 342 -20.34 -7.67 30.89
N ASP A 343 -19.54 -8.53 31.51
CA ASP A 343 -19.38 -8.63 32.97
C ASP A 343 -18.83 -7.33 33.59
N GLN A 344 -17.96 -6.63 32.87
CA GLN A 344 -17.42 -5.34 33.28
C GLN A 344 -18.34 -4.18 32.88
N TRP A 345 -18.95 -4.24 31.69
CA TRP A 345 -19.86 -3.22 31.18
C TRP A 345 -21.12 -3.07 32.05
N SER A 346 -21.75 -4.19 32.44
CA SER A 346 -22.95 -4.20 33.29
C SER A 346 -22.73 -3.58 34.68
N GLN A 347 -21.47 -3.50 35.14
CA GLN A 347 -21.09 -2.85 36.40
C GLN A 347 -20.80 -1.36 36.24
N THR A 348 -20.77 -0.84 35.01
CA THR A 348 -20.49 0.58 34.76
C THR A 348 -21.71 1.44 35.03
N GLU A 349 -21.47 2.66 35.50
CA GLU A 349 -22.52 3.65 35.68
C GLU A 349 -23.15 4.09 34.35
N HIS A 350 -22.42 3.97 33.24
CA HIS A 350 -22.93 4.23 31.89
C HIS A 350 -24.06 3.29 31.52
N CYS A 351 -23.89 1.99 31.78
CA CYS A 351 -24.91 0.98 31.50
C CYS A 351 -26.20 1.30 32.28
N LEU A 352 -26.09 1.55 33.58
CA LEU A 352 -27.23 1.95 34.42
C LEU A 352 -27.92 3.22 33.90
N THR A 353 -27.13 4.25 33.59
CA THR A 353 -27.67 5.53 33.10
C THR A 353 -28.42 5.35 31.78
N ILE A 354 -27.90 4.53 30.85
CA ILE A 354 -28.56 4.25 29.56
C ILE A 354 -29.88 3.49 29.77
N LEU A 355 -29.89 2.51 30.67
CA LEU A 355 -31.08 1.71 30.99
C LEU A 355 -32.18 2.52 31.69
N GLU A 356 -31.81 3.60 32.41
CA GLU A 356 -32.75 4.51 33.06
C GLU A 356 -33.39 5.54 32.11
N LEU A 357 -32.87 5.72 30.88
CA LEU A 357 -33.43 6.66 29.91
C LEU A 357 -34.80 6.19 29.43
N THR A 358 -35.81 7.05 29.53
CA THR A 358 -37.15 6.77 28.99
C THR A 358 -37.11 6.72 27.46
N LEU A 359 -38.02 5.95 26.87
CA LEU A 359 -38.15 5.85 25.41
C LEU A 359 -38.30 7.22 24.74
N GLU A 360 -39.05 8.14 25.36
CA GLU A 360 -39.22 9.52 24.86
C GLU A 360 -37.87 10.26 24.77
N VAL A 361 -37.00 10.10 25.78
CA VAL A 361 -35.66 10.72 25.78
C VAL A 361 -34.76 10.08 24.72
N GLN A 362 -34.82 8.76 24.55
CA GLN A 362 -34.04 8.05 23.53
C GLN A 362 -34.44 8.47 22.11
N GLN A 363 -35.74 8.55 21.81
CA GLN A 363 -36.25 9.01 20.51
C GLN A 363 -35.94 10.49 20.26
N ARG A 364 -36.08 11.34 21.29
CA ARG A 364 -35.71 12.76 21.21
C ARG A 364 -34.22 12.92 20.91
N TRP A 365 -33.36 12.15 21.60
CA TRP A 365 -31.93 12.14 21.31
C TRP A 365 -31.65 11.72 19.87
N ALA A 366 -32.23 10.62 19.40
CA ALA A 366 -32.00 10.11 18.04
C ALA A 366 -32.37 11.14 16.96
N THR A 367 -33.47 11.86 17.16
CA THR A 367 -33.92 12.93 16.26
C THR A 367 -32.92 14.08 16.22
N LEU A 368 -32.53 14.60 17.38
CA LEU A 368 -31.55 15.70 17.49
C LEU A 368 -30.16 15.28 17.00
N PHE A 369 -29.78 14.02 17.21
CA PHE A 369 -28.53 13.45 16.71
C PHE A 369 -28.51 13.44 15.19
N LEU A 370 -29.58 12.96 14.53
CA LEU A 370 -29.68 12.97 13.06
C LEU A 370 -29.69 14.40 12.51
N GLU A 371 -30.46 15.31 13.10
CA GLU A 371 -30.50 16.72 12.66
C GLU A 371 -29.11 17.39 12.73
N SER A 372 -28.28 16.98 13.69
CA SER A 372 -26.90 17.47 13.82
C SER A 372 -26.00 17.11 12.62
N PHE A 373 -26.38 16.11 11.81
CA PHE A 373 -25.67 15.69 10.60
C PHE A 373 -26.48 15.91 9.31
N MET A 374 -27.81 15.85 9.38
CA MET A 374 -28.72 15.85 8.22
C MET A 374 -29.93 16.78 8.45
N PRO A 375 -29.73 18.11 8.45
CA PRO A 375 -30.81 19.06 8.73
C PRO A 375 -31.89 19.14 7.62
N GLU A 376 -31.62 18.62 6.41
CA GLU A 376 -32.52 18.73 5.24
C GLU A 376 -33.52 17.57 5.09
N GLU A 377 -33.40 16.47 5.85
CA GLU A 377 -34.24 15.26 5.72
C GLU A 377 -35.23 15.06 6.90
N MET A 378 -35.84 16.13 7.40
CA MET A 378 -36.69 16.07 8.61
C MET A 378 -37.98 15.22 8.48
N ASP A 379 -38.55 15.09 7.28
CA ASP A 379 -39.93 14.59 7.11
C ASP A 379 -40.09 13.05 7.10
N SER A 380 -39.00 12.26 7.16
CA SER A 380 -39.07 10.78 7.15
C SER A 380 -38.60 10.09 8.43
N ILE A 381 -38.16 10.87 9.43
CA ILE A 381 -37.38 10.38 10.59
C ILE A 381 -38.27 9.64 11.61
N THR A 382 -39.56 9.98 11.68
CA THR A 382 -40.49 9.48 12.71
C THR A 382 -41.36 8.30 12.29
N GLU A 383 -41.35 7.88 11.01
CA GLU A 383 -42.23 6.80 10.54
C GLU A 383 -41.66 5.38 10.77
N ASN A 384 -40.36 5.23 11.07
CA ASN A 384 -39.70 3.92 11.19
C ASN A 384 -39.18 3.56 12.59
N VAL A 385 -39.34 4.43 13.60
CA VAL A 385 -39.00 4.11 15.00
C VAL A 385 -40.30 3.81 15.74
N GLY A 386 -40.54 2.54 16.04
CA GLY A 386 -41.76 2.06 16.68
C GLY A 386 -41.84 2.47 18.16
N PRO A 387 -43.06 2.47 18.76
CA PRO A 387 -43.27 2.77 20.17
C PRO A 387 -42.73 1.71 21.15
N GLU A 388 -42.05 0.65 20.69
CA GLU A 388 -41.45 -0.43 21.50
C GLU A 388 -39.92 -0.55 21.34
N ASP A 389 -39.26 0.40 20.66
CA ASP A 389 -37.86 0.24 20.27
C ASP A 389 -36.88 0.39 21.45
N SER A 390 -36.05 -0.63 21.68
CA SER A 390 -34.94 -0.54 22.62
C SER A 390 -33.85 0.38 22.08
N MET A 391 -33.02 0.94 22.98
CA MET A 391 -31.85 1.76 22.61
C MET A 391 -30.95 1.08 21.56
N VAL A 392 -30.88 -0.25 21.56
CA VAL A 392 -30.13 -1.07 20.58
C VAL A 392 -30.70 -0.95 19.17
N LEU A 393 -32.03 -0.98 19.03
CA LEU A 393 -32.71 -0.82 17.75
C LEU A 393 -32.51 0.60 17.19
N ILE A 394 -32.61 1.61 18.06
CA ILE A 394 -32.33 3.01 17.68
C ILE A 394 -30.89 3.16 17.17
N LEU A 395 -29.90 2.65 17.91
CA LEU A 395 -28.48 2.72 17.51
C LEU A 395 -28.21 1.99 16.18
N THR A 396 -28.87 0.86 15.95
CA THR A 396 -28.72 0.07 14.72
C THR A 396 -29.39 0.76 13.52
N ALA A 397 -30.57 1.34 13.71
CA ALA A 397 -31.25 2.12 12.68
C ALA A 397 -30.45 3.38 12.29
N LEU A 398 -29.85 4.06 13.28
CA LEU A 398 -28.95 5.19 13.03
C LEU A 398 -27.73 4.77 12.21
N PHE A 399 -27.17 3.59 12.45
CA PHE A 399 -26.09 3.04 11.62
C PHE A 399 -26.49 2.94 10.14
N ASP A 400 -27.64 2.34 9.84
CA ASP A 400 -28.09 2.16 8.45
C ASP A 400 -28.31 3.51 7.74
N ARG A 401 -28.86 4.51 8.45
CA ARG A 401 -29.06 5.87 7.93
C ARG A 401 -27.75 6.63 7.70
N LEU A 402 -26.84 6.59 8.67
CA LEU A 402 -25.51 7.18 8.52
C LEU A 402 -24.71 6.52 7.39
N ARG A 403 -25.02 5.27 7.03
CA ARG A 403 -24.40 4.59 5.88
C ARG A 403 -24.94 5.10 4.55
N GLU A 404 -26.23 5.44 4.49
CA GLU A 404 -26.89 5.99 3.30
C GLU A 404 -26.45 7.42 2.98
N SER A 405 -26.12 8.24 4.00
CA SER A 405 -25.77 9.65 3.84
C SER A 405 -24.44 9.91 3.11
N GLY A 406 -23.58 8.90 2.94
CA GLY A 406 -22.34 8.99 2.14
C GLY A 406 -21.25 9.93 2.70
N GLU A 407 -21.53 10.67 3.78
CA GLU A 407 -20.58 11.56 4.47
C GLU A 407 -19.60 10.78 5.38
N ASP A 408 -18.52 11.45 5.83
CA ASP A 408 -17.47 10.91 6.72
C ASP A 408 -17.96 10.60 8.16
N CYS A 409 -19.20 10.12 8.33
CA CYS A 409 -19.82 9.77 9.61
C CYS A 409 -19.42 8.38 10.15
N TRP A 410 -18.45 7.70 9.54
CA TRP A 410 -18.07 6.33 9.89
C TRP A 410 -17.60 6.17 11.35
N VAL A 411 -16.99 7.20 11.94
CA VAL A 411 -16.59 7.19 13.36
C VAL A 411 -17.81 7.03 14.25
N PHE A 412 -18.92 7.67 13.88
CA PHE A 412 -20.19 7.58 14.60
C PHE A 412 -20.93 6.28 14.30
N GLN A 413 -20.86 5.75 13.07
CA GLN A 413 -21.37 4.42 12.73
C GLN A 413 -20.75 3.33 13.63
N VAL A 414 -19.41 3.32 13.73
CA VAL A 414 -18.69 2.39 14.60
C VAL A 414 -19.06 2.62 16.06
N ALA A 415 -19.11 3.88 16.52
CA ALA A 415 -19.47 4.20 17.89
C ALA A 415 -20.88 3.71 18.26
N CYS A 416 -21.87 3.88 17.36
CA CYS A 416 -23.24 3.41 17.60
C CYS A 416 -23.28 1.89 17.72
N LEU A 417 -22.65 1.16 16.79
CA LEU A 417 -22.59 -0.30 16.85
C LEU A 417 -21.80 -0.81 18.05
N GLU A 418 -20.68 -0.17 18.40
CA GLU A 418 -19.88 -0.48 19.60
C GLU A 418 -20.68 -0.32 20.89
N VAL A 419 -21.55 0.69 20.99
CA VAL A 419 -22.45 0.84 22.14
C VAL A 419 -23.59 -0.17 22.08
N ALA A 420 -24.17 -0.43 20.90
CA ALA A 420 -25.25 -1.39 20.71
C ALA A 420 -24.85 -2.81 21.18
N VAL A 421 -23.68 -3.30 20.75
CA VAL A 421 -23.17 -4.63 21.15
C VAL A 421 -22.80 -4.73 22.64
N ARG A 422 -22.57 -3.59 23.31
CA ARG A 422 -22.35 -3.57 24.77
C ARG A 422 -23.67 -3.66 25.53
N ILE A 423 -24.70 -2.94 25.07
CA ILE A 423 -26.03 -2.97 25.69
C ILE A 423 -26.65 -4.36 25.52
N ASP A 424 -26.57 -4.92 24.30
CA ASP A 424 -27.00 -6.28 24.00
C ASP A 424 -25.89 -7.07 23.29
N ASP A 425 -25.18 -7.87 24.07
CA ASP A 425 -24.11 -8.78 23.62
C ASP A 425 -24.68 -10.02 22.89
N GLY A 426 -26.00 -10.22 22.88
CA GLY A 426 -26.65 -11.43 22.36
C GLY A 426 -26.94 -11.43 20.86
N ASP A 427 -26.86 -10.29 20.18
CA ASP A 427 -27.25 -10.17 18.77
C ASP A 427 -26.06 -10.38 17.80
N ALA A 428 -25.99 -11.58 17.21
CA ALA A 428 -24.98 -11.95 16.22
C ALA A 428 -24.98 -11.07 14.95
N MET A 429 -26.12 -10.48 14.58
CA MET A 429 -26.23 -9.61 13.39
C MET A 429 -25.55 -8.26 13.64
N VAL A 430 -25.78 -7.64 14.81
CA VAL A 430 -25.13 -6.38 15.18
C VAL A 430 -23.62 -6.54 15.27
N TRP A 431 -23.14 -7.64 15.87
CA TRP A 431 -21.71 -8.00 15.83
C TRP A 431 -21.21 -8.17 14.38
N SER A 432 -21.97 -8.83 13.50
CA SER A 432 -21.57 -8.98 12.10
C SER A 432 -21.48 -7.65 11.35
N HIS A 433 -22.39 -6.69 11.61
CA HIS A 433 -22.31 -5.34 11.06
C HIS A 433 -21.07 -4.59 11.56
N LEU A 434 -20.74 -4.69 12.85
CA LEU A 434 -19.54 -4.09 13.42
C LEU A 434 -18.26 -4.67 12.78
N GLY A 435 -18.22 -5.99 12.56
CA GLY A 435 -17.10 -6.66 11.89
C GLY A 435 -16.92 -6.18 10.44
N ASN A 436 -18.01 -5.96 9.72
CA ASN A 436 -17.97 -5.39 8.37
C ASN A 436 -17.47 -3.93 8.37
N CYS A 437 -17.84 -3.12 9.37
CA CYS A 437 -17.32 -1.76 9.54
C CYS A 437 -15.81 -1.78 9.75
N TYR A 438 -15.30 -2.61 10.66
CA TYR A 438 -13.87 -2.75 10.90
C TYR A 438 -13.11 -3.24 9.66
N LYS A 439 -13.64 -4.23 8.94
CA LYS A 439 -13.06 -4.69 7.68
C LYS A 439 -13.02 -3.58 6.62
N ALA A 440 -14.10 -2.81 6.49
CA ALA A 440 -14.16 -1.67 5.57
C ALA A 440 -13.14 -0.58 5.94
N ILE A 441 -12.97 -0.28 7.23
CA ILE A 441 -11.93 0.64 7.72
C ILE A 441 -10.55 0.05 7.43
N GLY A 442 -10.33 -1.26 7.62
CA GLY A 442 -9.11 -1.96 7.24
C GLY A 442 -8.79 -1.84 5.75
N HIS A 443 -9.81 -1.93 4.88
CA HIS A 443 -9.65 -1.71 3.44
C HIS A 443 -9.29 -0.25 3.11
N ARG A 444 -9.92 0.72 3.77
CA ARG A 444 -9.64 2.15 3.56
C ARG A 444 -8.27 2.57 4.11
N THR A 445 -7.90 2.08 5.29
CA THR A 445 -6.70 2.52 6.03
C THR A 445 -5.48 1.62 5.84
N GLY A 446 -5.64 0.43 5.25
CA GLY A 446 -4.57 -0.57 5.17
C GLY A 446 -4.11 -1.10 6.53
N SER A 447 -4.87 -0.85 7.61
CA SER A 447 -4.51 -1.21 8.97
C SER A 447 -4.78 -2.68 9.27
N LEU A 448 -3.71 -3.44 9.57
CA LEU A 448 -3.81 -4.84 10.03
C LEU A 448 -4.68 -4.94 11.29
N HIS A 449 -4.52 -4.00 12.22
CA HIS A 449 -5.28 -3.97 13.46
C HIS A 449 -6.79 -3.95 13.21
N MET A 450 -7.26 -3.22 12.20
CA MET A 450 -8.69 -3.17 11.88
C MET A 450 -9.22 -4.52 11.34
N TYR A 451 -8.41 -5.28 10.59
CA TYR A 451 -8.80 -6.65 10.19
C TYR A 451 -8.77 -7.62 11.36
N GLU A 452 -7.84 -7.45 12.30
CA GLU A 452 -7.79 -8.24 13.54
C GLU A 452 -9.02 -7.97 14.42
N GLU A 453 -9.42 -6.70 14.58
CA GLU A 453 -10.64 -6.31 15.27
C GLU A 453 -11.89 -6.90 14.58
N ALA A 454 -11.95 -6.86 13.25
CA ALA A 454 -13.03 -7.52 12.50
C ALA A 454 -13.09 -9.03 12.79
N ALA A 455 -11.94 -9.72 12.82
CA ALA A 455 -11.89 -11.15 13.13
C ALA A 455 -12.33 -11.44 14.57
N VAL A 456 -11.97 -10.59 15.55
CA VAL A 456 -12.43 -10.72 16.95
C VAL A 456 -13.95 -10.61 17.03
N VAL A 457 -14.51 -9.59 16.39
CA VAL A 457 -15.95 -9.31 16.37
C VAL A 457 -16.73 -10.43 15.65
N PHE A 458 -16.27 -10.90 14.48
CA PHE A 458 -16.92 -12.02 13.79
C PHE A 458 -16.84 -13.33 14.57
N ARG A 459 -15.74 -13.58 15.30
CA ARG A 459 -15.64 -14.74 16.19
C ARG A 459 -16.65 -14.64 17.32
N HIS A 460 -16.93 -13.44 17.83
CA HIS A 460 -17.97 -13.25 18.83
C HIS A 460 -19.35 -13.57 18.23
N ALA A 461 -19.69 -13.00 17.06
CA ALA A 461 -20.94 -13.31 16.35
C ALA A 461 -21.13 -14.83 16.12
N LEU A 462 -20.06 -15.53 15.77
CA LEU A 462 -20.07 -16.99 15.60
C LEU A 462 -20.37 -17.75 16.90
N ARG A 463 -19.86 -17.30 18.05
CA ARG A 463 -20.10 -17.95 19.36
C ARG A 463 -21.56 -17.86 19.80
N LEU A 464 -22.25 -16.77 19.42
CA LEU A 464 -23.67 -16.56 19.73
C LEU A 464 -24.58 -17.50 18.92
N GLN A 465 -24.08 -18.05 17.82
CA GLN A 465 -24.83 -18.95 16.96
C GLN A 465 -24.53 -20.41 17.32
N ALA A 466 -25.52 -21.09 17.91
CA ALA A 466 -25.45 -22.52 18.19
C ALA A 466 -25.12 -23.35 16.93
N ASP A 467 -24.59 -24.55 17.11
CA ASP A 467 -24.11 -25.41 16.01
C ASP A 467 -25.17 -25.71 14.93
N VAL A 468 -26.46 -25.68 15.30
CA VAL A 468 -27.61 -25.95 14.42
C VAL A 468 -28.21 -24.66 13.82
N HIS A 469 -27.65 -23.49 14.14
CA HIS A 469 -28.22 -22.20 13.72
C HIS A 469 -28.06 -21.99 12.20
N PRO A 470 -29.13 -21.62 11.46
CA PRO A 470 -29.07 -21.42 10.00
C PRO A 470 -28.01 -20.41 9.55
N GLY A 471 -27.78 -19.37 10.35
CA GLY A 471 -26.76 -18.33 10.09
C GLY A 471 -25.31 -18.76 10.36
N ARG A 472 -25.06 -19.92 10.99
CA ARG A 472 -23.71 -20.32 11.42
C ARG A 472 -22.72 -20.42 10.28
N ALA A 473 -23.16 -20.95 9.14
CA ALA A 473 -22.34 -21.04 7.94
C ALA A 473 -21.91 -19.66 7.41
N GLU A 474 -22.74 -18.63 7.59
CA GLU A 474 -22.41 -17.25 7.23
C GLU A 474 -21.44 -16.61 8.22
N SER A 475 -21.63 -16.80 9.53
CA SER A 475 -20.68 -16.32 10.54
C SER A 475 -19.29 -16.98 10.39
N LEU A 476 -19.23 -18.28 10.12
CA LEU A 476 -17.99 -18.98 9.78
C LEU A 476 -17.32 -18.39 8.52
N HIS A 477 -18.13 -18.05 7.51
CA HIS A 477 -17.62 -17.37 6.31
C HIS A 477 -17.03 -16.00 6.64
N ASN A 478 -17.71 -15.18 7.44
CA ASN A 478 -17.25 -13.84 7.82
C ASN A 478 -15.92 -13.90 8.60
N VAL A 479 -15.79 -14.85 9.53
CA VAL A 479 -14.52 -15.13 10.22
C VAL A 479 -13.42 -15.51 9.22
N ALA A 480 -13.69 -16.48 8.33
CA ALA A 480 -12.70 -16.92 7.34
C ALA A 480 -12.25 -15.77 6.42
N ASN A 481 -13.17 -14.90 6.01
CA ASN A 481 -12.88 -13.75 5.15
C ASN A 481 -11.97 -12.72 5.85
N ALA A 482 -12.27 -12.36 7.11
CA ALA A 482 -11.42 -11.47 7.90
C ALA A 482 -10.01 -12.07 8.11
N LEU A 483 -9.92 -13.36 8.42
CA LEU A 483 -8.64 -14.06 8.56
C LEU A 483 -7.84 -14.10 7.26
N MET A 484 -8.50 -14.29 6.11
CA MET A 484 -7.83 -14.20 4.80
C MET A 484 -7.28 -12.78 4.55
N CYS A 485 -8.01 -11.72 4.95
CA CYS A 485 -7.50 -10.35 4.87
C CYS A 485 -6.27 -10.14 5.76
N CYS A 486 -6.27 -10.68 6.98
CA CYS A 486 -5.09 -10.67 7.85
C CYS A 486 -3.92 -11.43 7.22
N TYR A 487 -4.15 -12.62 6.67
CA TYR A 487 -3.12 -13.45 6.02
C TYR A 487 -2.45 -12.72 4.86
N LYS A 488 -3.22 -12.00 4.02
CA LYS A 488 -2.65 -11.18 2.94
C LYS A 488 -1.66 -10.13 3.44
N GLN A 489 -1.90 -9.58 4.63
CA GLN A 489 -1.06 -8.52 5.21
C GLN A 489 0.19 -9.06 5.94
N ASN A 490 0.08 -10.20 6.63
CA ASN A 490 1.14 -10.68 7.54
C ASN A 490 1.73 -12.06 7.19
N GLY A 491 1.10 -12.82 6.29
CA GLY A 491 1.57 -14.13 5.82
C GLY A 491 1.53 -15.26 6.85
N HIS A 492 0.91 -15.09 8.03
CA HIS A 492 0.95 -16.11 9.08
C HIS A 492 0.14 -17.36 8.72
N ARG A 493 0.84 -18.51 8.61
CA ARG A 493 0.26 -19.82 8.26
C ARG A 493 -0.90 -20.26 9.15
N ASN A 494 -0.82 -19.98 10.45
CA ASN A 494 -1.86 -20.40 11.40
C ASN A 494 -3.21 -19.71 11.11
N ILE A 495 -3.18 -18.43 10.72
CA ILE A 495 -4.36 -17.66 10.34
C ILE A 495 -5.02 -18.26 9.09
N LEU A 496 -4.23 -18.64 8.09
CA LEU A 496 -4.77 -19.29 6.89
C LEU A 496 -5.36 -20.68 7.19
N ASN A 497 -4.70 -21.48 8.02
CA ASN A 497 -5.21 -22.79 8.42
C ASN A 497 -6.53 -22.68 9.19
N GLU A 498 -6.66 -21.67 10.06
CA GLU A 498 -7.91 -21.36 10.75
C GLU A 498 -9.01 -20.96 9.75
N ALA A 499 -8.71 -20.10 8.77
CA ALA A 499 -9.65 -19.72 7.72
C ALA A 499 -10.15 -20.95 6.92
N ILE A 500 -9.25 -21.86 6.54
CA ILE A 500 -9.59 -23.10 5.84
C ILE A 500 -10.48 -24.00 6.71
N SER A 501 -10.20 -24.10 8.01
CA SER A 501 -11.03 -24.87 8.95
C SER A 501 -12.46 -24.30 9.01
N ASN A 502 -12.61 -22.99 9.13
CA ASN A 502 -13.90 -22.32 9.13
C ASN A 502 -14.66 -22.52 7.80
N CYS A 503 -13.96 -22.43 6.65
CA CYS A 503 -14.57 -22.71 5.34
C CYS A 503 -15.04 -24.17 5.20
N ARG A 504 -14.29 -25.14 5.74
CA ARG A 504 -14.70 -26.56 5.74
C ARG A 504 -15.93 -26.80 6.59
N GLU A 505 -15.99 -26.21 7.78
CA GLU A 505 -17.16 -26.29 8.65
C GLU A 505 -18.39 -25.64 7.99
N ALA A 506 -18.23 -24.45 7.39
CA ALA A 506 -19.30 -23.77 6.67
C ALA A 506 -19.81 -24.56 5.46
N LEU A 507 -18.95 -25.36 4.81
CA LEU A 507 -19.35 -26.26 3.73
C LEU A 507 -20.08 -27.51 4.27
N ALA A 508 -19.66 -28.06 5.41
CA ALA A 508 -20.30 -29.20 6.05
C ALA A 508 -21.75 -28.88 6.49
N LEU A 509 -22.00 -27.64 6.92
CA LEU A 509 -23.34 -27.15 7.26
C LEU A 509 -24.26 -26.93 6.05
N ARG A 510 -23.73 -27.01 4.82
CA ARG A 510 -24.47 -26.82 3.56
C ARG A 510 -24.33 -28.05 2.65
N PRO A 511 -24.88 -29.21 3.02
CA PRO A 511 -24.83 -30.43 2.20
C PRO A 511 -25.63 -30.24 0.90
N ALA A 512 -25.30 -31.00 -0.16
CA ALA A 512 -26.10 -30.94 -1.38
C ALA A 512 -27.52 -31.48 -1.14
N PRO A 513 -28.59 -30.85 -1.66
CA PRO A 513 -28.63 -29.69 -2.57
C PRO A 513 -28.96 -28.35 -1.85
N HIS A 514 -28.12 -27.87 -0.93
CA HIS A 514 -28.32 -26.56 -0.29
C HIS A 514 -28.04 -25.40 -1.28
N PRO A 515 -28.89 -24.35 -1.34
CA PRO A 515 -28.75 -23.23 -2.29
C PRO A 515 -27.39 -22.52 -2.18
N ASP A 516 -26.97 -22.20 -0.96
CA ASP A 516 -25.69 -21.51 -0.71
C ASP A 516 -24.46 -22.43 -0.68
N ARG A 517 -24.60 -23.71 -1.03
CA ARG A 517 -23.46 -24.63 -1.08
C ARG A 517 -22.38 -24.13 -2.04
N SER A 518 -22.80 -23.59 -3.20
CA SER A 518 -21.90 -23.01 -4.20
C SER A 518 -21.04 -21.88 -3.63
N VAL A 519 -21.58 -21.08 -2.70
CA VAL A 519 -20.84 -20.01 -2.02
C VAL A 519 -19.77 -20.59 -1.08
N SER A 520 -20.12 -21.59 -0.26
CA SER A 520 -19.16 -22.26 0.62
C SER A 520 -18.06 -23.00 -0.15
N LEU A 521 -18.39 -23.62 -1.29
CA LEU A 521 -17.41 -24.25 -2.19
C LEU A 521 -16.39 -23.24 -2.72
N ASN A 522 -16.86 -22.10 -3.25
CA ASN A 522 -15.99 -21.04 -3.75
C ASN A 522 -15.09 -20.45 -2.64
N ASN A 523 -15.63 -20.25 -1.44
CA ASN A 523 -14.86 -19.71 -0.31
C ASN A 523 -13.76 -20.67 0.16
N LEU A 524 -14.05 -21.97 0.21
CA LEU A 524 -13.04 -22.98 0.50
C LEU A 524 -12.00 -23.07 -0.62
N ALA A 525 -12.43 -23.02 -1.89
CA ALA A 525 -11.53 -23.01 -3.04
C ALA A 525 -10.55 -21.83 -2.97
N ASN A 526 -11.02 -20.61 -2.65
CA ASN A 526 -10.17 -19.44 -2.48
C ASN A 526 -9.16 -19.59 -1.32
N ALA A 527 -9.57 -20.13 -0.18
CA ALA A 527 -8.67 -20.36 0.95
C ALA A 527 -7.61 -21.43 0.63
N LEU A 528 -7.98 -22.48 -0.11
CA LEU A 528 -7.04 -23.51 -0.58
C LEU A 528 -6.12 -23.00 -1.71
N GLN A 529 -6.57 -22.04 -2.52
CA GLN A 529 -5.73 -21.37 -3.51
C GLN A 529 -4.58 -20.62 -2.82
N TYR A 530 -4.84 -19.86 -1.75
CA TYR A 530 -3.77 -19.24 -0.96
C TYR A 530 -2.81 -20.25 -0.33
N LEU A 531 -3.32 -21.42 0.06
CA LEU A 531 -2.48 -22.50 0.58
C LEU A 531 -1.56 -23.05 -0.52
N TYR A 532 -2.08 -23.23 -1.72
CA TYR A 532 -1.32 -23.65 -2.89
C TYR A 532 -0.26 -22.60 -3.28
N GLU A 533 -0.59 -21.32 -3.34
CA GLU A 533 0.37 -20.23 -3.63
C GLU A 533 1.51 -20.14 -2.61
N ARG A 534 1.30 -20.63 -1.38
CA ARG A 534 2.32 -20.71 -0.34
C ARG A 534 3.18 -21.97 -0.46
N ASP A 535 2.53 -23.14 -0.53
CA ASP A 535 3.18 -24.45 -0.34
C ASP A 535 3.48 -25.18 -1.66
N GLY A 536 2.80 -24.83 -2.75
CA GLY A 536 2.95 -25.44 -4.09
C GLY A 536 2.39 -26.86 -4.22
N GLY A 537 1.52 -27.30 -3.31
CA GLY A 537 1.00 -28.67 -3.29
C GLY A 537 -0.03 -28.94 -4.41
N ILE A 538 0.32 -29.79 -5.38
CA ILE A 538 -0.56 -30.14 -6.51
C ILE A 538 -1.89 -30.78 -6.09
N GLU A 539 -1.90 -31.57 -5.01
CA GLU A 539 -3.14 -32.14 -4.45
C GLU A 539 -4.09 -31.04 -3.95
N THR A 540 -3.55 -29.98 -3.35
CA THR A 540 -4.33 -28.81 -2.93
C THR A 540 -4.96 -28.13 -4.13
N LEU A 541 -4.21 -27.95 -5.22
CA LEU A 541 -4.73 -27.35 -6.45
C LEU A 541 -5.81 -28.22 -7.11
N ASN A 542 -5.62 -29.54 -7.16
CA ASN A 542 -6.64 -30.47 -7.65
C ASN A 542 -7.94 -30.39 -6.82
N ASN A 543 -7.83 -30.19 -5.50
CA ASN A 543 -8.99 -29.94 -4.65
C ASN A 543 -9.67 -28.61 -4.99
N VAL A 544 -8.92 -27.52 -5.24
CA VAL A 544 -9.47 -26.24 -5.69
C VAL A 544 -10.26 -26.40 -6.99
N ILE A 545 -9.71 -27.12 -7.97
CA ILE A 545 -10.37 -27.38 -9.26
C ILE A 545 -11.64 -28.20 -9.07
N SER A 546 -11.59 -29.25 -8.24
CA SER A 546 -12.76 -30.09 -7.93
C SER A 546 -13.90 -29.27 -7.30
N LEU A 547 -13.59 -28.44 -6.31
CA LEU A 547 -14.57 -27.56 -5.64
C LEU A 547 -15.19 -26.55 -6.62
N ASN A 548 -14.38 -25.94 -7.49
CA ASN A 548 -14.87 -24.99 -8.49
C ASN A 548 -15.72 -25.67 -9.58
N ARG A 549 -15.41 -26.91 -9.97
CA ARG A 549 -16.25 -27.72 -10.88
C ARG A 549 -17.61 -28.02 -10.25
N GLU A 550 -17.64 -28.49 -9.00
CA GLU A 550 -18.88 -28.73 -8.28
C GLU A 550 -19.70 -27.42 -8.14
N ALA A 551 -19.06 -26.30 -7.80
CA ALA A 551 -19.73 -25.01 -7.70
C ALA A 551 -20.33 -24.53 -9.04
N LEU A 552 -19.69 -24.85 -10.16
CA LEU A 552 -20.18 -24.56 -11.51
C LEU A 552 -21.36 -25.45 -11.91
N GLU A 553 -21.34 -26.74 -11.54
CA GLU A 553 -22.45 -27.68 -11.77
C GLU A 553 -23.73 -27.24 -11.04
N LEU A 554 -23.60 -26.69 -9.83
CA LEU A 554 -24.72 -26.14 -9.05
C LEU A 554 -25.30 -24.83 -9.64
N ARG A 555 -24.69 -24.27 -10.70
CA ARG A 555 -25.09 -23.01 -11.35
C ARG A 555 -25.30 -23.21 -12.86
N PRO A 556 -26.35 -23.96 -13.28
CA PRO A 556 -26.67 -24.17 -14.69
C PRO A 556 -27.13 -22.87 -15.36
N THR A 557 -27.03 -22.78 -16.68
CA THR A 557 -27.55 -21.63 -17.43
C THR A 557 -29.08 -21.57 -17.34
N PRO A 558 -29.73 -20.42 -17.05
CA PRO A 558 -29.18 -19.06 -16.91
C PRO A 558 -29.03 -18.57 -15.44
N HIS A 559 -28.16 -19.19 -14.63
CA HIS A 559 -27.87 -18.73 -13.27
C HIS A 559 -27.01 -17.43 -13.26
N PRO A 560 -27.36 -16.40 -12.45
CA PRO A 560 -26.67 -15.11 -12.44
C PRO A 560 -25.17 -15.23 -12.08
N ASP A 561 -24.84 -16.07 -11.10
CA ASP A 561 -23.44 -16.25 -10.67
C ASP A 561 -22.62 -17.26 -11.47
N ARG A 562 -23.17 -17.83 -12.56
CA ARG A 562 -22.46 -18.81 -13.39
C ARG A 562 -21.16 -18.23 -13.94
N ALA A 563 -21.20 -17.00 -14.43
CA ALA A 563 -20.03 -16.30 -14.97
C ALA A 563 -18.88 -16.19 -13.94
N THR A 564 -19.21 -16.00 -12.66
CA THR A 564 -18.23 -15.95 -11.57
C THR A 564 -17.60 -17.33 -11.33
N SER A 565 -18.41 -18.39 -11.31
CA SER A 565 -17.88 -19.77 -11.17
C SER A 565 -16.99 -20.18 -12.34
N LEU A 566 -17.34 -19.78 -13.57
CA LEU A 566 -16.49 -19.99 -14.76
C LEU A 566 -15.14 -19.30 -14.61
N SER A 567 -15.10 -18.04 -14.16
CA SER A 567 -13.85 -17.32 -13.92
C SER A 567 -13.00 -17.93 -12.81
N ASN A 568 -13.62 -18.39 -11.71
CA ASN A 568 -12.90 -19.04 -10.61
C ASN A 568 -12.26 -20.38 -11.05
N LEU A 569 -13.02 -21.20 -11.79
CA LEU A 569 -12.50 -22.44 -12.38
C LEU A 569 -11.36 -22.16 -13.36
N ALA A 570 -11.52 -21.15 -14.22
CA ALA A 570 -10.49 -20.75 -15.17
C ALA A 570 -9.20 -20.31 -14.46
N SER A 571 -9.29 -19.57 -13.35
CA SER A 571 -8.12 -19.19 -12.53
C SER A 571 -7.41 -20.41 -11.93
N ALA A 572 -8.15 -21.40 -11.44
CA ALA A 572 -7.54 -22.62 -10.88
C ALA A 572 -6.88 -23.48 -11.97
N LEU A 573 -7.48 -23.57 -13.16
CA LEU A 573 -6.90 -24.26 -14.31
C LEU A 573 -5.69 -23.51 -14.88
N GLN A 574 -5.64 -22.18 -14.78
CA GLN A 574 -4.46 -21.39 -15.12
C GLN A 574 -3.28 -21.75 -14.22
N SER A 575 -3.49 -21.84 -12.90
CA SER A 575 -2.45 -22.32 -11.97
C SER A 575 -2.01 -23.76 -12.25
N LEU A 576 -2.89 -24.60 -12.79
CA LEU A 576 -2.52 -25.97 -13.18
C LEU A 576 -1.63 -25.96 -14.43
N TYR A 577 -1.96 -25.12 -15.41
CA TYR A 577 -1.12 -24.91 -16.59
C TYR A 577 0.28 -24.42 -16.22
N GLU A 578 0.40 -23.51 -15.25
CA GLU A 578 1.69 -23.04 -14.74
C GLU A 578 2.54 -24.15 -14.07
N CYS A 579 1.91 -25.25 -13.65
CA CYS A 579 2.61 -26.43 -13.12
C CYS A 579 2.96 -27.47 -14.19
N ASP A 580 2.03 -27.76 -15.10
CA ASP A 580 2.11 -28.92 -16.00
C ASP A 580 2.39 -28.59 -17.47
N GLY A 581 2.21 -27.32 -17.88
CA GLY A 581 2.39 -26.85 -19.25
C GLY A 581 1.34 -27.41 -20.23
N GLY A 582 0.20 -27.90 -19.74
CA GLY A 582 -0.81 -28.59 -20.52
C GLY A 582 -1.56 -27.65 -21.47
N SER A 583 -1.27 -27.73 -22.77
CA SER A 583 -1.95 -26.90 -23.79
C SER A 583 -3.47 -27.11 -23.84
N ARG A 584 -3.97 -28.31 -23.52
CA ARG A 584 -5.41 -28.57 -23.40
C ARG A 584 -6.04 -27.80 -22.24
N THR A 585 -5.36 -27.76 -21.10
CA THR A 585 -5.77 -27.01 -19.91
C THR A 585 -5.89 -25.52 -20.23
N LEU A 586 -4.89 -24.95 -20.92
CA LEU A 586 -4.91 -23.53 -21.31
C LEU A 586 -6.05 -23.22 -22.30
N ASN A 587 -6.34 -24.11 -23.25
CA ASN A 587 -7.48 -23.95 -24.15
C ASN A 587 -8.82 -24.01 -23.39
N GLU A 588 -8.94 -24.85 -22.36
CA GLU A 588 -10.10 -24.87 -21.46
C GLU A 588 -10.24 -23.54 -20.72
N VAL A 589 -9.16 -22.96 -20.18
CA VAL A 589 -9.15 -21.64 -19.52
C VAL A 589 -9.69 -20.54 -20.45
N VAL A 590 -9.23 -20.49 -21.70
CA VAL A 590 -9.70 -19.51 -22.70
C VAL A 590 -11.19 -19.74 -23.01
N SER A 591 -11.61 -20.99 -23.18
CA SER A 591 -13.02 -21.34 -23.43
C SER A 591 -13.95 -20.89 -22.30
N LEU A 592 -13.58 -21.17 -21.04
CA LEU A 592 -14.36 -20.78 -19.86
C LEU A 592 -14.49 -19.26 -19.73
N ASN A 593 -13.41 -18.51 -19.98
CA ASN A 593 -13.44 -17.05 -19.96
C ASN A 593 -14.27 -16.45 -21.11
N ARG A 594 -14.28 -17.09 -22.30
CA ARG A 594 -15.17 -16.70 -23.40
C ARG A 594 -16.64 -16.93 -23.05
N GLU A 595 -16.99 -18.05 -22.42
CA GLU A 595 -18.35 -18.31 -21.93
C GLU A 595 -18.75 -17.27 -20.86
N ALA A 596 -17.87 -17.00 -19.88
CA ALA A 596 -18.13 -16.00 -18.84
C ALA A 596 -18.38 -14.59 -19.42
N LEU A 597 -17.63 -14.21 -20.46
CA LEU A 597 -17.83 -12.95 -21.18
C LEU A 597 -19.16 -12.91 -21.96
N ALA A 598 -19.56 -14.03 -22.57
CA ALA A 598 -20.82 -14.15 -23.32
C ALA A 598 -22.04 -13.99 -22.40
N LEU A 599 -21.95 -14.44 -21.15
CA LEU A 599 -22.98 -14.25 -20.12
C LEU A 599 -23.08 -12.81 -19.59
N ARG A 600 -22.15 -11.92 -19.96
CA ARG A 600 -22.08 -10.51 -19.51
C ARG A 600 -22.04 -9.55 -20.71
N PRO A 601 -23.13 -9.45 -21.50
CA PRO A 601 -23.20 -8.52 -22.64
C PRO A 601 -23.13 -7.06 -22.18
N ALA A 602 -22.69 -6.14 -23.04
CA ALA A 602 -22.71 -4.71 -22.70
C ALA A 602 -24.17 -4.22 -22.53
N PRO A 603 -24.48 -3.39 -21.51
CA PRO A 603 -23.60 -2.73 -20.53
C PRO A 603 -23.55 -3.41 -19.14
N HIS A 604 -23.32 -4.72 -19.05
CA HIS A 604 -23.26 -5.43 -17.76
C HIS A 604 -22.11 -4.92 -16.86
N PRO A 605 -22.36 -4.67 -15.54
CA PRO A 605 -21.39 -4.03 -14.64
C PRO A 605 -20.07 -4.81 -14.48
N HIS A 606 -20.15 -6.15 -14.43
CA HIS A 606 -18.97 -7.02 -14.31
C HIS A 606 -18.31 -7.42 -15.64
N ARG A 607 -18.68 -6.79 -16.77
CA ARG A 607 -18.12 -7.13 -18.08
C ARG A 607 -16.61 -6.85 -18.15
N SER A 608 -16.15 -5.74 -17.58
CA SER A 608 -14.73 -5.35 -17.56
C SER A 608 -13.84 -6.40 -16.90
N MET A 609 -14.32 -7.02 -15.82
CA MET A 609 -13.63 -8.11 -15.13
C MET A 609 -13.50 -9.36 -16.01
N SER A 610 -14.57 -9.77 -16.72
CA SER A 610 -14.51 -10.90 -17.64
C SER A 610 -13.59 -10.65 -18.84
N LEU A 611 -13.54 -9.42 -19.34
CA LEU A 611 -12.59 -9.02 -20.38
C LEU A 611 -11.13 -9.10 -19.88
N SER A 612 -10.87 -8.66 -18.64
CA SER A 612 -9.55 -8.75 -18.01
C SER A 612 -9.08 -10.20 -17.87
N ASN A 613 -9.94 -11.07 -17.36
CA ASN A 613 -9.62 -12.49 -17.15
C ASN A 613 -9.36 -13.19 -18.49
N LEU A 614 -10.15 -12.89 -19.52
CA LEU A 614 -9.91 -13.40 -20.87
C LEU A 614 -8.59 -12.88 -21.45
N ALA A 615 -8.28 -11.59 -21.26
CA ALA A 615 -7.03 -11.01 -21.74
C ALA A 615 -5.80 -11.68 -21.09
N GLY A 616 -5.84 -11.98 -19.79
CA GLY A 616 -4.79 -12.75 -19.11
C GLY A 616 -4.62 -14.16 -19.67
N ALA A 617 -5.72 -14.89 -19.87
CA ALA A 617 -5.68 -16.23 -20.47
C ALA A 617 -5.12 -16.24 -21.90
N LEU A 618 -5.52 -15.25 -22.71
CA LEU A 618 -5.02 -15.07 -24.07
C LEU A 618 -3.53 -14.67 -24.09
N GLN A 619 -3.06 -13.91 -23.09
CA GLN A 619 -1.64 -13.58 -22.94
C GLN A 619 -0.79 -14.84 -22.70
N SER A 620 -1.22 -15.73 -21.80
CA SER A 620 -0.53 -17.02 -21.59
C SER A 620 -0.58 -17.92 -22.83
N LEU A 621 -1.69 -17.89 -23.59
CA LEU A 621 -1.78 -18.61 -24.85
C LEU A 621 -0.78 -18.08 -25.88
N TYR A 622 -0.67 -16.75 -26.00
CA TYR A 622 0.33 -16.10 -26.84
C TYR A 622 1.77 -16.45 -26.45
N GLU A 623 2.08 -16.50 -25.15
CA GLU A 623 3.40 -16.90 -24.67
C GLU A 623 3.75 -18.35 -25.05
N CYS A 624 2.74 -19.21 -25.19
CA CYS A 624 2.90 -20.61 -25.61
C CYS A 624 3.02 -20.76 -27.15
N ASP A 625 2.17 -20.08 -27.93
CA ASP A 625 2.03 -20.32 -29.38
C ASP A 625 2.65 -19.25 -30.29
N GLY A 626 2.96 -18.06 -29.77
CA GLY A 626 3.48 -16.91 -30.51
C GLY A 626 2.50 -16.27 -31.49
N SER A 627 1.20 -16.58 -31.42
CA SER A 627 0.18 -16.14 -32.37
C SER A 627 -0.07 -14.63 -32.28
N THR A 628 0.28 -13.92 -33.35
CA THR A 628 0.03 -12.48 -33.51
C THR A 628 -1.46 -12.14 -33.43
N GLY A 629 -2.33 -13.04 -33.91
CA GLY A 629 -3.77 -12.88 -33.80
C GLY A 629 -4.25 -12.89 -32.35
N THR A 630 -3.70 -13.80 -31.53
CA THR A 630 -4.00 -13.90 -30.10
C THR A 630 -3.56 -12.63 -29.36
N LEU A 631 -2.35 -12.12 -29.61
CA LEU A 631 -1.85 -10.89 -28.99
C LEU A 631 -2.70 -9.65 -29.37
N ASN A 632 -3.11 -9.55 -30.64
CA ASN A 632 -4.02 -8.48 -31.07
C ASN A 632 -5.39 -8.57 -30.37
N GLU A 633 -5.89 -9.79 -30.12
CA GLU A 633 -7.10 -10.00 -29.32
C GLU A 633 -6.90 -9.53 -27.87
N VAL A 634 -5.77 -9.84 -27.22
CA VAL A 634 -5.43 -9.35 -25.86
C VAL A 634 -5.49 -7.83 -25.80
N ILE A 635 -4.84 -7.13 -26.73
CA ILE A 635 -4.80 -5.66 -26.78
C ILE A 635 -6.21 -5.10 -26.99
N SER A 636 -6.97 -5.68 -27.92
CA SER A 636 -8.34 -5.24 -28.19
C SER A 636 -9.26 -5.39 -26.97
N ARG A 637 -9.21 -6.53 -26.27
CA ARG A 637 -10.07 -6.80 -25.11
C ARG A 637 -9.66 -5.97 -23.90
N SER A 638 -8.36 -5.75 -23.70
CA SER A 638 -7.85 -4.89 -22.63
C SER A 638 -8.24 -3.42 -22.84
N ARG A 639 -8.21 -2.92 -24.09
CA ARG A 639 -8.70 -1.56 -24.43
C ARG A 639 -10.21 -1.42 -24.21
N GLU A 640 -11.00 -2.43 -24.60
CA GLU A 640 -12.44 -2.46 -24.34
C GLU A 640 -12.73 -2.41 -22.82
N ALA A 641 -12.03 -3.24 -22.03
CA ALA A 641 -12.19 -3.26 -20.59
C ALA A 641 -11.82 -1.91 -19.94
N LEU A 642 -10.73 -1.29 -20.40
CA LEU A 642 -10.27 0.00 -19.89
C LEU A 642 -11.26 1.13 -20.20
N ALA A 643 -11.93 1.09 -21.36
CA ALA A 643 -12.97 2.05 -21.72
C ALA A 643 -14.21 1.95 -20.82
N LEU A 644 -14.51 0.77 -20.28
CA LEU A 644 -15.61 0.55 -19.32
C LEU A 644 -15.26 1.01 -17.89
N CYS A 645 -13.98 1.28 -17.61
CA CYS A 645 -13.48 1.64 -16.28
C CYS A 645 -12.71 2.98 -16.32
N PRO A 646 -13.39 4.12 -16.51
CA PRO A 646 -12.74 5.43 -16.43
C PRO A 646 -12.18 5.69 -15.03
N ALA A 647 -11.10 6.47 -14.92
CA ALA A 647 -10.58 6.86 -13.60
C ALA A 647 -11.66 7.67 -12.83
N PRO A 648 -11.88 7.42 -11.52
CA PRO A 648 -11.06 6.64 -10.58
C PRO A 648 -11.57 5.21 -10.28
N HIS A 649 -12.01 4.44 -11.28
CA HIS A 649 -12.56 3.09 -11.06
C HIS A 649 -11.56 2.12 -10.37
N PRO A 650 -11.94 1.40 -9.28
CA PRO A 650 -11.04 0.56 -8.49
C PRO A 650 -10.28 -0.52 -9.26
N HIS A 651 -10.91 -1.13 -10.27
CA HIS A 651 -10.29 -2.19 -11.07
C HIS A 651 -9.41 -1.68 -12.23
N ARG A 652 -9.27 -0.36 -12.41
CA ARG A 652 -8.55 0.23 -13.54
C ARG A 652 -7.06 -0.14 -13.53
N SER A 653 -6.41 -0.19 -12.37
CA SER A 653 -4.98 -0.52 -12.24
C SER A 653 -4.64 -1.91 -12.78
N GLY A 654 -5.47 -2.91 -12.49
CA GLY A 654 -5.34 -4.26 -13.04
C GLY A 654 -5.42 -4.27 -14.56
N LEU A 655 -6.41 -3.56 -15.13
CA LEU A 655 -6.60 -3.45 -16.58
C LEU A 655 -5.45 -2.75 -17.29
N LEU A 656 -4.91 -1.68 -16.69
CA LEU A 656 -3.73 -0.98 -17.18
C LEU A 656 -2.51 -1.91 -17.22
N ASN A 657 -2.30 -2.71 -16.17
CA ASN A 657 -1.20 -3.69 -16.12
C ASN A 657 -1.35 -4.75 -17.21
N THR A 658 -2.56 -5.28 -17.44
CA THR A 658 -2.81 -6.28 -18.50
C THR A 658 -2.52 -5.71 -19.89
N LEU A 659 -3.00 -4.49 -20.19
CA LEU A 659 -2.72 -3.84 -21.47
C LEU A 659 -1.22 -3.55 -21.63
N ALA A 660 -0.57 -3.03 -20.58
CA ALA A 660 0.84 -2.69 -20.62
C ALA A 660 1.74 -3.92 -20.85
N ASN A 661 1.40 -5.06 -20.24
CA ASN A 661 2.09 -6.34 -20.48
C ASN A 661 1.94 -6.79 -21.94
N ALA A 662 0.73 -6.68 -22.51
CA ALA A 662 0.49 -7.02 -23.92
C ALA A 662 1.26 -6.11 -24.88
N LEU A 663 1.33 -4.80 -24.60
CA LEU A 663 2.13 -3.87 -25.39
C LEU A 663 3.63 -4.17 -25.30
N ARG A 664 4.12 -4.59 -24.13
CA ARG A 664 5.51 -5.04 -23.99
C ARG A 664 5.78 -6.31 -24.81
N SER A 665 4.86 -7.27 -24.82
CA SER A 665 4.97 -8.44 -25.70
C SER A 665 4.94 -8.08 -27.19
N LEU A 666 4.13 -7.07 -27.57
CA LEU A 666 4.11 -6.55 -28.93
C LEU A 666 5.45 -5.88 -29.30
N TYR A 667 6.03 -5.12 -28.37
CA TYR A 667 7.37 -4.57 -28.50
C TYR A 667 8.41 -5.67 -28.76
N SER A 668 8.38 -6.76 -28.01
CA SER A 668 9.30 -7.88 -28.20
C SER A 668 9.22 -8.49 -29.60
N GLN A 669 8.05 -8.44 -30.27
CA GLN A 669 7.91 -8.93 -31.64
C GLN A 669 8.35 -7.93 -32.71
N ASN A 670 7.94 -6.66 -32.59
CA ASN A 670 8.09 -5.68 -33.68
C ASN A 670 9.25 -4.69 -33.47
N GLY A 671 9.79 -4.60 -32.25
CA GLY A 671 10.86 -3.66 -31.88
C GLY A 671 10.44 -2.18 -31.78
N ASP A 672 9.14 -1.87 -31.79
CA ASP A 672 8.65 -0.48 -31.75
C ASP A 672 8.75 0.14 -30.36
N VAL A 673 9.78 0.97 -30.16
CA VAL A 673 10.05 1.65 -28.88
C VAL A 673 8.89 2.54 -28.43
N ASN A 674 8.05 3.05 -29.34
CA ASN A 674 6.88 3.84 -28.94
C ASN A 674 5.85 2.98 -28.20
N THR A 675 5.64 1.74 -28.65
CA THR A 675 4.79 0.76 -27.97
C THR A 675 5.31 0.43 -26.56
N LEU A 676 6.64 0.33 -26.38
CA LEU A 676 7.25 0.12 -25.06
C LEU A 676 7.10 1.35 -24.15
N ASN A 677 7.24 2.55 -24.70
CA ASN A 677 7.00 3.79 -23.95
C ASN A 677 5.54 3.91 -23.51
N GLU A 678 4.58 3.50 -24.35
CA GLU A 678 3.16 3.40 -23.98
C GLU A 678 2.97 2.41 -22.82
N SER A 679 3.58 1.22 -22.89
CA SER A 679 3.57 0.23 -21.79
C SER A 679 4.09 0.82 -20.48
N VAL A 680 5.25 1.49 -20.49
CA VAL A 680 5.81 2.16 -19.31
C VAL A 680 4.88 3.26 -18.80
N SER A 681 4.26 4.04 -19.69
CA SER A 681 3.28 5.07 -19.31
C SER A 681 2.07 4.48 -18.61
N LEU A 682 1.53 3.36 -19.11
CA LEU A 682 0.39 2.67 -18.51
C LEU A 682 0.75 2.04 -17.16
N HIS A 683 1.94 1.45 -17.00
CA HIS A 683 2.40 0.97 -15.70
C HIS A 683 2.65 2.11 -14.71
N ARG A 684 3.10 3.28 -15.16
CA ARG A 684 3.19 4.49 -14.32
C ARG A 684 1.80 4.97 -13.90
N GLU A 685 0.81 4.93 -14.79
CA GLU A 685 -0.58 5.21 -14.44
C GLU A 685 -1.12 4.18 -13.43
N ALA A 686 -0.87 2.89 -13.65
CA ALA A 686 -1.27 1.82 -12.72
C ALA A 686 -0.61 1.98 -11.35
N LEU A 687 0.68 2.33 -11.30
CA LEU A 687 1.41 2.62 -10.07
C LEU A 687 0.88 3.90 -9.39
N ALA A 688 0.47 4.91 -10.15
CA ALA A 688 -0.18 6.10 -9.59
C ALA A 688 -1.56 5.80 -8.98
N LEU A 689 -2.22 4.73 -9.43
CA LEU A 689 -3.41 4.19 -8.77
C LEU A 689 -3.08 3.32 -7.54
N HIS A 690 -1.84 2.84 -7.41
CA HIS A 690 -1.35 1.95 -6.34
C HIS A 690 -0.18 2.55 -5.54
N PRO A 691 -0.49 3.31 -4.52
CA PRO A 691 0.44 4.18 -3.78
C PRO A 691 1.10 3.63 -2.57
N PRO A 692 2.13 4.27 -2.02
CA PRO A 692 2.66 3.83 -0.75
C PRO A 692 1.70 4.33 0.32
N PRO A 693 0.80 3.49 0.88
CA PRO A 693 1.05 2.08 1.28
C PRO A 693 0.15 0.96 0.72
N HIS A 694 -0.59 1.22 -0.34
CA HIS A 694 -1.59 0.33 -0.89
C HIS A 694 -1.08 -1.11 -0.92
N PRO A 695 -1.90 -2.05 -0.44
CA PRO A 695 -1.48 -3.44 -0.31
C PRO A 695 -0.96 -4.01 -1.63
N ASP A 696 -1.54 -3.59 -2.76
CA ASP A 696 -1.14 -4.07 -4.10
C ASP A 696 -0.04 -3.21 -4.78
N ARG A 697 0.53 -2.23 -4.08
CA ARG A 697 1.61 -1.39 -4.64
C ARG A 697 2.83 -2.19 -5.01
N PHE A 698 3.23 -3.15 -4.19
CA PHE A 698 4.40 -3.98 -4.50
C PHE A 698 4.25 -4.65 -5.88
N MET A 699 3.03 -5.07 -6.27
CA MET A 699 2.78 -5.65 -7.60
C MET A 699 2.97 -4.62 -8.72
N SER A 700 2.49 -3.38 -8.53
CA SER A 700 2.64 -2.33 -9.55
C SER A 700 4.07 -1.81 -9.66
N LEU A 701 4.80 -1.75 -8.55
CA LEU A 701 6.22 -1.48 -8.54
C LEU A 701 6.99 -2.55 -9.30
N ASN A 702 6.70 -3.84 -9.04
CA ASN A 702 7.32 -4.95 -9.74
C ASN A 702 7.03 -4.91 -11.25
N ASN A 703 5.79 -4.65 -11.65
CA ASN A 703 5.41 -4.57 -13.06
C ASN A 703 6.08 -3.39 -13.78
N LEU A 704 6.10 -2.20 -13.16
CA LEU A 704 6.79 -1.03 -13.72
C LEU A 704 8.30 -1.28 -13.81
N ALA A 705 8.90 -1.85 -12.76
CA ALA A 705 10.32 -2.19 -12.73
C ALA A 705 10.68 -3.15 -13.88
N PHE A 706 9.81 -4.11 -14.18
CA PHE A 706 10.01 -5.02 -15.30
C PHE A 706 9.91 -4.33 -16.67
N ALA A 707 8.93 -3.44 -16.88
CA ALA A 707 8.83 -2.68 -18.12
C ALA A 707 10.01 -1.70 -18.32
N LEU A 708 10.47 -1.06 -17.25
CA LEU A 708 11.66 -0.20 -17.26
C LEU A 708 12.95 -0.98 -17.48
N HIS A 709 13.02 -2.22 -16.99
CA HIS A 709 14.14 -3.12 -17.28
C HIS A 709 14.20 -3.45 -18.78
N SER A 710 13.07 -3.81 -19.40
CA SER A 710 12.99 -3.95 -20.86
C SER A 710 13.39 -2.67 -21.60
N LEU A 711 13.00 -1.50 -21.12
CA LEU A 711 13.41 -0.21 -21.70
C LEU A 711 14.93 0.04 -21.58
N HIS A 712 15.53 -0.37 -20.47
CA HIS A 712 16.97 -0.30 -20.26
C HIS A 712 17.72 -1.18 -21.27
N GLU A 713 17.28 -2.42 -21.51
CA GLU A 713 17.88 -3.32 -22.51
C GLU A 713 17.87 -2.74 -23.94
N CYS A 714 16.97 -1.79 -24.21
CA CYS A 714 16.87 -1.10 -25.50
C CYS A 714 17.74 0.15 -25.59
N SER A 715 17.73 0.96 -24.52
CA SER A 715 18.32 2.29 -24.50
C SER A 715 19.75 2.33 -23.94
N GLY A 716 20.15 1.31 -23.19
CA GLY A 716 21.44 1.27 -22.47
C GLY A 716 21.54 2.27 -21.31
N GLY A 717 20.44 2.93 -20.94
CA GLY A 717 20.44 3.99 -19.94
C GLY A 717 20.61 3.45 -18.51
N ILE A 718 21.77 3.68 -17.89
CA ILE A 718 22.04 3.31 -16.48
C ILE A 718 21.04 4.01 -15.52
N GLY A 719 20.58 5.22 -15.86
CA GLY A 719 19.58 5.95 -15.07
C GLY A 719 18.26 5.18 -14.91
N THR A 720 17.78 4.55 -15.98
CA THR A 720 16.57 3.71 -15.96
C THR A 720 16.75 2.49 -15.06
N LEU A 721 17.94 1.88 -15.06
CA LEU A 721 18.22 0.72 -14.22
C LEU A 721 18.30 1.08 -12.72
N ASN A 722 18.79 2.27 -12.37
CA ASN A 722 18.73 2.77 -11.00
C ASN A 722 17.28 3.00 -10.54
N GLU A 723 16.38 3.45 -11.43
CA GLU A 723 14.94 3.55 -11.17
C GLU A 723 14.37 2.15 -10.87
N VAL A 724 14.68 1.14 -11.69
CA VAL A 724 14.28 -0.27 -11.48
C VAL A 724 14.69 -0.77 -10.09
N ILE A 725 15.95 -0.56 -9.70
CA ILE A 725 16.47 -1.00 -8.38
C ILE A 725 15.75 -0.27 -7.24
N SER A 726 15.49 1.03 -7.39
CA SER A 726 14.74 1.81 -6.41
C SER A 726 13.32 1.26 -6.21
N LEU A 727 12.61 0.99 -7.32
CA LEU A 727 11.26 0.44 -7.29
C LEU A 727 11.22 -0.96 -6.66
N ASN A 728 12.17 -1.83 -7.01
CA ASN A 728 12.24 -3.18 -6.44
C ASN A 728 12.62 -3.17 -4.95
N ARG A 729 13.46 -2.23 -4.49
CA ARG A 729 13.74 -2.05 -3.05
C ARG A 729 12.51 -1.59 -2.27
N GLU A 730 11.73 -0.68 -2.85
CA GLU A 730 10.45 -0.26 -2.27
C GLU A 730 9.46 -1.45 -2.22
N ALA A 731 9.33 -2.22 -3.31
CA ALA A 731 8.48 -3.40 -3.35
C ALA A 731 8.89 -4.47 -2.33
N LEU A 732 10.20 -4.63 -2.07
CA LEU A 732 10.71 -5.53 -1.05
C LEU A 732 10.43 -5.04 0.37
N ALA A 733 10.52 -3.73 0.62
CA ALA A 733 10.21 -3.13 1.92
C ALA A 733 8.73 -3.30 2.31
N LEU A 734 7.84 -3.33 1.32
CA LEU A 734 6.40 -3.60 1.51
C LEU A 734 6.10 -5.09 1.78
N CYS A 735 7.06 -5.98 1.59
CA CYS A 735 6.94 -7.43 1.80
C CYS A 735 7.88 -7.93 2.93
N PRO A 736 7.65 -7.57 4.21
CA PRO A 736 8.47 -8.04 5.33
C PRO A 736 8.30 -9.55 5.54
N THR A 737 9.28 -10.25 6.11
CA THR A 737 9.09 -11.68 6.46
C THR A 737 8.00 -11.83 7.53
N PRO A 738 7.02 -12.75 7.41
CA PRO A 738 6.88 -13.85 6.44
C PRO A 738 5.84 -13.59 5.31
N HIS A 739 5.83 -12.39 4.71
CA HIS A 739 4.87 -12.01 3.66
C HIS A 739 4.92 -12.94 2.43
N PRO A 740 3.77 -13.37 1.87
CA PRO A 740 3.72 -14.37 0.79
C PRO A 740 4.48 -13.98 -0.49
N TYR A 741 4.46 -12.69 -0.85
CA TYR A 741 5.09 -12.19 -2.08
C TYR A 741 6.55 -11.75 -1.93
N ARG A 742 7.14 -11.91 -0.72
CA ARG A 742 8.55 -11.56 -0.49
C ARG A 742 9.53 -12.28 -1.44
N PRO A 743 9.40 -13.60 -1.72
CA PRO A 743 10.34 -14.30 -2.61
C PRO A 743 10.41 -13.70 -4.02
N MET A 744 9.26 -13.26 -4.55
CA MET A 744 9.17 -12.62 -5.86
C MET A 744 9.86 -11.24 -5.85
N SER A 745 9.61 -10.40 -4.83
CA SER A 745 10.29 -9.10 -4.71
C SER A 745 11.81 -9.25 -4.55
N LEU A 746 12.27 -10.25 -3.79
CA LEU A 746 13.71 -10.58 -3.66
C LEU A 746 14.32 -10.96 -5.02
N ASN A 747 13.65 -11.85 -5.75
CA ASN A 747 14.10 -12.29 -7.07
C ASN A 747 14.19 -11.14 -8.08
N ASN A 748 13.19 -10.26 -8.12
CA ASN A 748 13.16 -9.13 -9.05
C ASN A 748 14.25 -8.10 -8.73
N LEU A 749 14.49 -7.81 -7.44
CA LEU A 749 15.60 -6.96 -7.03
C LEU A 749 16.95 -7.57 -7.40
N ALA A 750 17.12 -8.88 -7.18
CA ALA A 750 18.34 -9.59 -7.50
C ALA A 750 18.64 -9.57 -9.01
N ASN A 751 17.64 -9.81 -9.86
CA ASN A 751 17.77 -9.69 -11.32
C ASN A 751 18.19 -8.27 -11.74
N ALA A 752 17.59 -7.22 -11.17
CA ALA A 752 17.96 -5.84 -11.47
C ALA A 752 19.40 -5.50 -11.06
N LEU A 753 19.86 -6.01 -9.90
CA LEU A 753 21.24 -5.86 -9.44
C LEU A 753 22.23 -6.64 -10.31
N GLN A 754 21.85 -7.81 -10.82
CA GLN A 754 22.65 -8.57 -11.78
C GLN A 754 22.83 -7.78 -13.09
N SER A 755 21.77 -7.22 -13.67
CA SER A 755 21.90 -6.38 -14.86
C SER A 755 22.74 -5.13 -14.61
N LEU A 756 22.71 -4.56 -13.40
CA LEU A 756 23.58 -3.43 -13.06
C LEU A 756 25.04 -3.86 -12.99
N TYR A 757 25.31 -5.06 -12.48
CA TYR A 757 26.64 -5.65 -12.52
C TYR A 757 27.12 -5.81 -13.97
N GLU A 758 26.30 -6.35 -14.87
CA GLU A 758 26.66 -6.54 -16.28
C GLU A 758 27.05 -5.22 -16.97
N CYS A 759 26.41 -4.10 -16.58
CA CYS A 759 26.72 -2.78 -17.10
C CYS A 759 27.95 -2.11 -16.46
N SER A 760 28.20 -2.36 -15.17
CA SER A 760 29.17 -1.58 -14.36
C SER A 760 30.40 -2.35 -13.87
N GLY A 761 30.36 -3.69 -13.89
CA GLY A 761 31.39 -4.56 -13.33
C GLY A 761 31.46 -4.60 -11.79
N GLY A 762 30.48 -4.02 -11.09
CA GLY A 762 30.50 -3.90 -9.63
C GLY A 762 30.29 -5.22 -8.87
N ILE A 763 31.37 -5.90 -8.47
CA ILE A 763 31.31 -7.22 -7.78
C ILE A 763 30.43 -7.21 -6.52
N LYS A 764 30.42 -6.10 -5.76
CA LYS A 764 29.58 -5.98 -4.55
C LYS A 764 28.09 -6.09 -4.88
N THR A 765 27.67 -5.49 -5.99
CA THR A 765 26.29 -5.54 -6.50
C THR A 765 25.90 -6.96 -6.88
N LEU A 766 26.78 -7.70 -7.57
CA LEU A 766 26.55 -9.11 -7.89
C LEU A 766 26.48 -10.00 -6.65
N SER A 767 27.31 -9.71 -5.65
CA SER A 767 27.29 -10.45 -4.37
C SER A 767 25.97 -10.23 -3.62
N GLU A 768 25.43 -9.00 -3.65
CA GLU A 768 24.10 -8.66 -3.13
C GLU A 768 23.01 -9.45 -3.88
N ALA A 769 23.04 -9.46 -5.22
CA ALA A 769 22.10 -10.22 -6.04
C ALA A 769 22.07 -11.72 -5.69
N ILE A 770 23.25 -12.36 -5.59
CA ILE A 770 23.36 -13.79 -5.22
C ILE A 770 22.80 -14.04 -3.82
N SER A 771 23.05 -13.14 -2.86
CA SER A 771 22.50 -13.25 -1.51
C SER A 771 20.98 -13.21 -1.52
N LEU A 772 20.39 -12.27 -2.27
CA LEU A 772 18.94 -12.13 -2.39
C LEU A 772 18.29 -13.32 -3.11
N HIS A 773 18.90 -13.84 -4.17
CA HIS A 773 18.43 -15.07 -4.83
C HIS A 773 18.45 -16.28 -3.88
N ARG A 774 19.51 -16.42 -3.06
CA ARG A 774 19.58 -17.49 -2.05
C ARG A 774 18.50 -17.35 -0.98
N GLU A 775 18.21 -16.13 -0.53
CA GLU A 775 17.08 -15.87 0.39
C GLU A 775 15.75 -16.25 -0.26
N ALA A 776 15.49 -15.81 -1.49
CA ALA A 776 14.27 -16.16 -2.23
C ALA A 776 14.10 -17.68 -2.37
N LEU A 777 15.17 -18.39 -2.74
CA LEU A 777 15.17 -19.84 -2.92
C LEU A 777 14.92 -20.58 -1.60
N ALA A 778 15.44 -20.07 -0.47
CA ALA A 778 15.21 -20.65 0.85
C ALA A 778 13.74 -20.54 1.30
N LEU A 779 13.03 -19.52 0.83
CA LEU A 779 11.60 -19.31 1.11
C LEU A 779 10.67 -20.18 0.25
N ARG A 780 11.19 -20.82 -0.82
CA ARG A 780 10.43 -21.70 -1.74
C ARG A 780 11.07 -23.09 -1.82
N PRO A 781 10.87 -23.95 -0.80
CA PRO A 781 11.36 -25.33 -0.85
C PRO A 781 10.65 -26.15 -1.93
N ALA A 782 11.29 -27.23 -2.39
CA ALA A 782 10.64 -28.18 -3.29
C ALA A 782 9.41 -28.81 -2.58
N PRO A 783 8.28 -29.03 -3.28
CA PRO A 783 8.09 -28.99 -4.74
C PRO A 783 7.43 -27.68 -5.27
N HIS A 784 7.66 -26.52 -4.65
CA HIS A 784 7.00 -25.28 -5.08
C HIS A 784 7.22 -24.94 -6.57
N PRO A 785 6.18 -24.56 -7.35
CA PRO A 785 6.30 -24.28 -8.79
C PRO A 785 7.33 -23.19 -9.11
N ASP A 786 7.28 -22.05 -8.41
CA ASP A 786 8.25 -20.96 -8.59
C ASP A 786 9.72 -21.33 -8.32
N ARG A 787 10.00 -22.48 -7.68
CA ARG A 787 11.37 -22.87 -7.32
C ARG A 787 12.27 -23.00 -8.55
N SER A 788 11.74 -23.53 -9.65
CA SER A 788 12.49 -23.71 -10.90
C SER A 788 13.01 -22.36 -11.44
N LEU A 789 12.15 -21.34 -11.44
CA LEU A 789 12.52 -19.98 -11.83
C LEU A 789 13.64 -19.41 -10.93
N LEU A 790 13.52 -19.59 -9.61
CA LEU A 790 14.52 -19.09 -8.65
C LEU A 790 15.88 -19.79 -8.80
N LEU A 791 15.87 -21.11 -9.08
CA LEU A 791 17.09 -21.88 -9.36
C LEU A 791 17.78 -21.39 -10.63
N ASN A 792 17.03 -21.19 -11.72
CA ASN A 792 17.55 -20.70 -12.99
C ASN A 792 18.21 -19.31 -12.84
N ASN A 793 17.56 -18.38 -12.12
CA ASN A 793 18.08 -17.03 -11.93
C ASN A 793 19.33 -17.02 -11.03
N LEU A 794 19.33 -17.80 -9.94
CA LEU A 794 20.53 -17.96 -9.10
C LEU A 794 21.70 -18.56 -9.91
N ALA A 795 21.43 -19.57 -10.74
CA ALA A 795 22.45 -20.18 -11.59
C ALA A 795 23.02 -19.17 -12.59
N GLY A 796 22.19 -18.30 -13.17
CA GLY A 796 22.64 -17.20 -14.03
C GLY A 796 23.57 -16.22 -13.29
N ALA A 797 23.19 -15.78 -12.09
CA ALA A 797 24.03 -14.88 -11.28
C ALA A 797 25.37 -15.52 -10.87
N LEU A 798 25.37 -16.81 -10.57
CA LEU A 798 26.60 -17.57 -10.30
C LEU A 798 27.48 -17.72 -11.56
N GLN A 799 26.87 -17.88 -12.73
CA GLN A 799 27.59 -17.91 -14.00
C GLN A 799 28.29 -16.56 -14.27
N SER A 800 27.60 -15.43 -14.09
CA SER A 800 28.20 -14.09 -14.20
C SER A 800 29.38 -13.92 -13.21
N LEU A 801 29.26 -14.46 -11.99
CA LEU A 801 30.33 -14.41 -11.00
C LEU A 801 31.54 -15.27 -11.41
N TYR A 802 31.29 -16.42 -12.03
CA TYR A 802 32.34 -17.26 -12.59
C TYR A 802 33.06 -16.55 -13.74
N GLU A 803 32.35 -15.88 -14.66
CA GLU A 803 32.96 -15.15 -15.78
C GLU A 803 33.91 -14.05 -15.29
N HIS A 804 33.67 -13.51 -14.10
CA HIS A 804 34.54 -12.52 -13.47
C HIS A 804 35.81 -13.11 -12.82
N ASN A 805 35.70 -14.24 -12.12
CA ASN A 805 36.77 -14.75 -11.25
C ASN A 805 37.35 -16.10 -11.68
N SER A 806 36.81 -16.72 -12.72
CA SER A 806 37.15 -18.04 -13.26
C SER A 806 37.13 -19.18 -12.23
N ASN A 807 36.35 -19.06 -11.16
CA ASN A 807 36.26 -20.08 -10.12
C ASN A 807 35.30 -21.20 -10.52
N VAL A 808 35.88 -22.31 -10.97
CA VAL A 808 35.14 -23.50 -11.45
C VAL A 808 34.16 -24.05 -10.41
N LYS A 809 34.42 -23.89 -9.10
CA LYS A 809 33.47 -24.37 -8.06
C LYS A 809 32.11 -23.65 -8.13
N ILE A 810 32.11 -22.36 -8.45
CA ILE A 810 30.90 -21.56 -8.60
C ILE A 810 30.14 -22.01 -9.85
N LEU A 811 30.84 -22.29 -10.94
CA LEU A 811 30.24 -22.82 -12.16
C LEU A 811 29.63 -24.20 -11.94
N THR A 812 30.27 -25.07 -11.15
CA THR A 812 29.69 -26.39 -10.80
C THR A 812 28.43 -26.27 -9.93
N GLU A 813 28.35 -25.25 -9.06
CA GLU A 813 27.13 -24.93 -8.31
C GLU A 813 26.01 -24.51 -9.28
N ALA A 814 26.28 -23.60 -10.22
CA ALA A 814 25.30 -23.18 -11.23
C ALA A 814 24.77 -24.36 -12.08
N ILE A 815 25.65 -25.27 -12.50
CA ILE A 815 25.27 -26.49 -13.24
C ILE A 815 24.35 -27.39 -12.40
N ALA A 816 24.67 -27.57 -11.11
CA ALA A 816 23.86 -28.38 -10.21
C ALA A 816 22.44 -27.78 -10.02
N LEU A 817 22.35 -26.46 -9.85
CA LEU A 817 21.06 -25.76 -9.71
C LEU A 817 20.21 -25.86 -10.98
N ASN A 818 20.80 -25.66 -12.17
CA ASN A 818 20.08 -25.82 -13.44
C ASN A 818 19.60 -27.27 -13.66
N ARG A 819 20.38 -28.28 -13.22
CA ARG A 819 19.96 -29.69 -13.26
C ARG A 819 18.81 -29.97 -12.30
N GLU A 820 18.81 -29.39 -11.11
CA GLU A 820 17.66 -29.45 -10.18
C GLU A 820 16.42 -28.80 -10.80
N ALA A 821 16.54 -27.63 -11.44
CA ALA A 821 15.40 -26.97 -12.09
C ALA A 821 14.74 -27.85 -13.16
N LEU A 822 15.54 -28.62 -13.92
CA LEU A 822 15.04 -29.54 -14.95
C LEU A 822 14.26 -30.74 -14.41
N THR A 823 14.42 -31.10 -13.12
CA THR A 823 13.67 -32.21 -12.50
C THR A 823 12.33 -31.78 -11.91
N LEU A 824 12.09 -30.47 -11.77
CA LEU A 824 10.86 -29.93 -11.18
C LEU A 824 9.68 -29.89 -12.14
N TYR A 825 9.94 -29.78 -13.45
CA TYR A 825 8.90 -29.73 -14.46
C TYR A 825 8.76 -31.03 -15.27
N PRO A 826 7.53 -31.40 -15.69
CA PRO A 826 7.30 -32.49 -16.64
C PRO A 826 8.03 -32.25 -17.97
N ALA A 827 8.38 -33.32 -18.68
CA ALA A 827 9.25 -33.25 -19.85
C ALA A 827 8.77 -32.26 -20.94
N THR A 828 7.45 -32.11 -21.08
CA THR A 828 6.76 -31.28 -22.07
C THR A 828 6.55 -29.82 -21.65
N HIS A 829 6.92 -29.43 -20.44
CA HIS A 829 6.66 -28.09 -19.93
C HIS A 829 7.48 -27.02 -20.71
N PRO A 830 6.85 -25.94 -21.21
CA PRO A 830 7.52 -24.94 -22.05
C PRO A 830 8.69 -24.24 -21.34
N ASP A 831 8.56 -23.99 -20.03
CA ASP A 831 9.61 -23.32 -19.24
C ASP A 831 10.89 -24.15 -19.05
N ARG A 832 10.89 -25.46 -19.35
CA ARG A 832 12.14 -26.25 -19.37
C ARG A 832 13.14 -25.71 -20.40
N SER A 833 12.66 -25.03 -21.44
CA SER A 833 13.52 -24.40 -22.46
C SER A 833 14.50 -23.39 -21.87
N MET A 834 14.12 -22.66 -20.82
CA MET A 834 15.01 -21.71 -20.13
C MET A 834 16.11 -22.46 -19.37
N SER A 835 15.74 -23.46 -18.57
CA SER A 835 16.70 -24.29 -17.82
C SER A 835 17.68 -25.02 -18.74
N PHE A 836 17.20 -25.52 -19.89
CA PHE A 836 18.05 -26.14 -20.90
C PHE A 836 19.08 -25.16 -21.47
N ASN A 837 18.64 -23.96 -21.87
CA ASN A 837 19.54 -22.93 -22.39
C ASN A 837 20.57 -22.49 -21.34
N ASN A 838 20.16 -22.27 -20.09
CA ASN A 838 21.06 -21.86 -19.01
C ASN A 838 22.08 -22.96 -18.65
N LEU A 839 21.63 -24.22 -18.58
CA LEU A 839 22.51 -25.37 -18.35
C LEU A 839 23.52 -25.52 -19.49
N ALA A 840 23.05 -25.44 -20.73
CA ALA A 840 23.90 -25.53 -21.92
C ALA A 840 24.95 -24.42 -21.96
N ASN A 841 24.57 -23.17 -21.66
CA ASN A 841 25.51 -22.05 -21.56
C ASN A 841 26.56 -22.29 -20.46
N ALA A 842 26.16 -22.77 -19.28
CA ALA A 842 27.09 -23.08 -18.20
C ALA A 842 28.05 -24.23 -18.58
N LEU A 843 27.57 -25.25 -19.29
CA LEU A 843 28.38 -26.35 -19.82
C LEU A 843 29.35 -25.87 -20.91
N GLN A 844 28.93 -24.94 -21.79
CA GLN A 844 29.84 -24.32 -22.76
C GLN A 844 30.96 -23.55 -22.07
N SER A 845 30.65 -22.79 -21.01
CA SER A 845 31.68 -22.12 -20.20
C SER A 845 32.63 -23.11 -19.53
N LEU A 846 32.10 -24.24 -19.04
CA LEU A 846 32.93 -25.30 -18.46
C LEU A 846 33.84 -25.94 -19.51
N HIS A 847 33.32 -26.18 -20.72
CA HIS A 847 34.07 -26.64 -21.87
C HIS A 847 35.21 -25.70 -22.22
N LYS A 848 34.97 -24.38 -22.30
CA LYS A 848 36.02 -23.38 -22.54
C LYS A 848 37.15 -23.45 -21.51
N CYS A 849 36.85 -23.86 -20.27
CA CYS A 849 37.84 -24.04 -19.22
C CYS A 849 38.64 -25.35 -19.31
N ASN A 850 38.00 -26.47 -19.69
CA ASN A 850 38.61 -27.80 -19.56
C ASN A 850 38.84 -28.54 -20.89
N GLY A 851 38.36 -28.00 -22.02
CA GLY A 851 38.47 -28.59 -23.36
C GLY A 851 37.61 -29.84 -23.59
N SER A 852 36.70 -30.20 -22.67
CA SER A 852 35.93 -31.45 -22.71
C SER A 852 34.91 -31.45 -23.85
N ILE A 853 35.15 -32.26 -24.88
CA ILE A 853 34.22 -32.45 -26.01
C ILE A 853 32.88 -33.03 -25.54
N LYS A 854 32.91 -33.94 -24.54
CA LYS A 854 31.69 -34.51 -23.98
C LYS A 854 30.76 -33.43 -23.40
N THR A 855 31.33 -32.43 -22.76
CA THR A 855 30.60 -31.31 -22.16
C THR A 855 30.01 -30.39 -23.23
N LEU A 856 30.73 -30.17 -24.33
CA LEU A 856 30.24 -29.41 -25.48
C LEU A 856 29.08 -30.14 -26.19
N ASN A 857 29.21 -31.45 -26.40
CA ASN A 857 28.15 -32.27 -27.00
C ASN A 857 26.89 -32.30 -26.13
N GLU A 858 27.04 -32.37 -24.81
CA GLU A 858 25.92 -32.23 -23.87
C GLU A 858 25.25 -30.86 -24.04
N ALA A 859 26.02 -29.76 -24.08
CA ALA A 859 25.47 -28.42 -24.29
C ALA A 859 24.69 -28.27 -25.61
N ILE A 860 25.21 -28.81 -26.71
CA ILE A 860 24.55 -28.80 -28.03
C ILE A 860 23.22 -29.59 -27.97
N SER A 861 23.24 -30.78 -27.37
CA SER A 861 22.02 -31.58 -27.17
C SER A 861 20.95 -30.81 -26.39
N LEU A 862 21.35 -30.11 -25.33
CA LEU A 862 20.42 -29.33 -24.51
C LEU A 862 19.89 -28.08 -25.25
N HIS A 863 20.70 -27.40 -26.06
CA HIS A 863 20.20 -26.32 -26.92
C HIS A 863 19.21 -26.83 -27.98
N HIS A 864 19.41 -28.05 -28.50
CA HIS A 864 18.42 -28.69 -29.37
C HIS A 864 17.10 -28.97 -28.64
N GLU A 865 17.15 -29.50 -27.42
CA GLU A 865 15.95 -29.70 -26.59
C GLU A 865 15.23 -28.37 -26.31
N ALA A 866 15.98 -27.30 -26.00
CA ALA A 866 15.42 -25.97 -25.82
C ALA A 866 14.75 -25.41 -27.09
N LEU A 867 15.33 -25.67 -28.27
CA LEU A 867 14.77 -25.25 -29.56
C LEU A 867 13.52 -26.06 -29.93
N ALA A 868 13.48 -27.36 -29.60
CA ALA A 868 12.34 -28.23 -29.84
C ALA A 868 11.09 -27.80 -29.06
N LEU A 869 11.27 -27.25 -27.85
CA LEU A 869 10.20 -26.67 -27.04
C LEU A 869 9.73 -25.28 -27.52
N ARG A 870 10.38 -24.70 -28.55
CA ARG A 870 10.06 -23.36 -29.10
C ARG A 870 9.83 -23.44 -30.62
N PRO A 871 8.74 -24.09 -31.07
CA PRO A 871 8.42 -24.18 -32.50
C PRO A 871 8.16 -22.80 -33.10
N ALA A 872 8.41 -22.59 -34.39
CA ALA A 872 8.02 -21.33 -35.03
C ALA A 872 6.49 -21.19 -35.02
N PRO A 873 5.91 -20.02 -34.66
CA PRO A 873 6.53 -18.70 -34.50
C PRO A 873 6.78 -18.25 -33.02
N HIS A 874 7.18 -19.15 -32.12
CA HIS A 874 7.40 -18.85 -30.69
C HIS A 874 8.35 -17.65 -30.47
N PRO A 875 8.03 -16.69 -29.57
CA PRO A 875 8.77 -15.44 -29.39
C PRO A 875 10.24 -15.64 -29.01
N ASP A 876 10.55 -16.62 -28.15
CA ASP A 876 11.93 -16.89 -27.72
C ASP A 876 12.71 -17.87 -28.61
N ARG A 877 12.16 -18.27 -29.76
CA ARG A 877 12.86 -19.14 -30.71
C ARG A 877 14.17 -18.54 -31.23
N PRO A 878 14.25 -17.24 -31.59
CA PRO A 878 15.50 -16.62 -32.04
C PRO A 878 16.64 -16.75 -31.04
N GLN A 879 16.37 -16.62 -29.73
CA GLN A 879 17.41 -16.77 -28.72
C GLN A 879 17.99 -18.20 -28.70
N SER A 880 17.15 -19.23 -28.81
CA SER A 880 17.60 -20.62 -28.87
C SER A 880 18.41 -20.91 -30.14
N LEU A 881 17.98 -20.37 -31.29
CA LEU A 881 18.73 -20.48 -32.55
C LEU A 881 20.12 -19.84 -32.46
N MET A 882 20.22 -18.65 -31.86
CA MET A 882 21.49 -17.94 -31.68
C MET A 882 22.43 -18.72 -30.76
N ASN A 883 21.92 -19.25 -29.64
CA ASN A 883 22.74 -20.05 -28.72
C ASN A 883 23.26 -21.33 -29.38
N LEU A 884 22.41 -22.03 -30.15
CA LEU A 884 22.78 -23.24 -30.87
C LEU A 884 23.79 -22.95 -31.99
N ALA A 885 23.60 -21.88 -32.76
CA ALA A 885 24.54 -21.44 -33.79
C ALA A 885 25.94 -21.13 -33.21
N ASN A 886 26.00 -20.49 -32.04
CA ASN A 886 27.25 -20.24 -31.32
C ASN A 886 27.89 -21.54 -30.80
N ALA A 887 27.09 -22.48 -30.28
CA ALA A 887 27.59 -23.78 -29.81
C ALA A 887 28.23 -24.57 -30.96
N PHE A 888 27.59 -24.59 -32.13
CA PHE A 888 28.14 -25.19 -33.34
C PHE A 888 29.41 -24.49 -33.83
N LEU A 889 29.45 -23.16 -33.79
CA LEU A 889 30.69 -22.43 -34.10
C LEU A 889 31.84 -22.82 -33.15
N SER A 890 31.55 -22.99 -31.86
CA SER A 890 32.52 -23.47 -30.87
C SER A 890 33.02 -24.88 -31.19
N GLN A 891 32.14 -25.78 -31.61
CA GLN A 891 32.52 -27.13 -32.03
C GLN A 891 33.38 -27.11 -33.30
N PHE A 892 32.98 -26.36 -34.34
CA PHE A 892 33.77 -26.21 -35.57
C PHE A 892 35.18 -25.69 -35.29
N LYS A 893 35.35 -24.71 -34.39
CA LYS A 893 36.67 -24.22 -33.99
C LYS A 893 37.55 -25.29 -33.33
N GLN A 894 36.95 -26.34 -32.77
CA GLN A 894 37.64 -27.42 -32.09
C GLN A 894 37.99 -28.60 -33.01
N ASP A 895 37.06 -29.05 -33.85
CA ASP A 895 37.21 -30.27 -34.67
C ASP A 895 37.35 -29.99 -36.18
N GLY A 896 37.02 -28.78 -36.65
CA GLY A 896 37.06 -28.39 -38.06
C GLY A 896 35.95 -29.03 -38.91
N ALA A 897 34.90 -29.59 -38.30
CA ALA A 897 33.84 -30.31 -38.99
C ALA A 897 32.92 -29.35 -39.76
N LEU A 898 32.88 -29.49 -41.09
CA LEU A 898 32.17 -28.55 -41.98
C LEU A 898 30.64 -28.65 -41.88
N ASP A 899 30.11 -29.84 -41.60
CA ASP A 899 28.69 -30.09 -41.35
C ASP A 899 28.15 -29.26 -40.20
N VAL A 900 28.92 -29.12 -39.12
CA VAL A 900 28.57 -28.30 -37.96
C VAL A 900 28.57 -26.80 -38.30
N LEU A 901 29.52 -26.34 -39.13
CA LEU A 901 29.54 -24.97 -39.62
C LEU A 901 28.32 -24.66 -40.52
N ASP A 902 27.93 -25.63 -41.36
CA ASP A 902 26.74 -25.51 -42.22
C ASP A 902 25.45 -25.41 -41.40
N GLU A 903 25.32 -26.15 -40.31
CA GLU A 903 24.19 -26.03 -39.37
C GLU A 903 24.16 -24.66 -38.68
N SER A 904 25.32 -24.12 -38.27
CA SER A 904 25.42 -22.76 -37.71
C SER A 904 24.96 -21.70 -38.73
N ILE A 905 25.37 -21.82 -39.99
CA ILE A 905 24.93 -20.95 -41.10
C ILE A 905 23.42 -21.08 -41.34
N SER A 906 22.88 -22.31 -41.31
CA SER A 906 21.45 -22.59 -41.48
C SER A 906 20.61 -21.89 -40.41
N HIS A 907 20.98 -22.01 -39.14
CA HIS A 907 20.29 -21.31 -38.04
C HIS A 907 20.44 -19.79 -38.12
N CYS A 908 21.60 -19.28 -38.55
CA CYS A 908 21.79 -17.84 -38.76
C CYS A 908 20.92 -17.30 -39.91
N ARG A 909 20.72 -18.08 -40.98
CA ARG A 909 19.79 -17.74 -42.06
C ARG A 909 18.34 -17.75 -41.59
N GLU A 910 17.93 -18.74 -40.80
CA GLU A 910 16.59 -18.75 -40.18
C GLU A 910 16.36 -17.51 -39.32
N LEU A 911 17.37 -17.10 -38.53
CA LEU A 911 17.31 -15.87 -37.74
C LEU A 911 17.11 -14.60 -38.58
N LEU A 912 17.76 -14.51 -39.75
CA LEU A 912 17.57 -13.37 -40.67
C LEU A 912 16.18 -13.36 -41.31
N VAL A 913 15.55 -14.52 -41.52
CA VAL A 913 14.15 -14.61 -41.96
C VAL A 913 13.19 -14.12 -40.87
N LEU A 914 13.44 -14.50 -39.62
CA LEU A 914 12.64 -14.05 -38.46
C LEU A 914 12.85 -12.57 -38.12
N HIS A 915 14.01 -12.01 -38.48
CA HIS A 915 14.40 -10.63 -38.19
C HIS A 915 14.78 -9.87 -39.46
N PRO A 916 13.81 -9.44 -40.28
CA PRO A 916 14.06 -8.78 -41.57
C PRO A 916 14.74 -7.42 -41.42
N PRO A 917 15.21 -6.81 -42.55
CA PRO A 917 15.81 -5.48 -42.56
C PRO A 917 14.93 -4.45 -41.84
N GLY A 918 15.47 -3.85 -40.78
CA GLY A 918 14.75 -2.94 -39.87
C GLY A 918 14.68 -3.44 -38.41
N HIS A 919 14.86 -4.74 -38.17
CA HIS A 919 14.91 -5.29 -36.82
C HIS A 919 16.23 -4.91 -36.09
N ARG A 920 16.19 -4.68 -34.76
CA ARG A 920 17.34 -4.19 -33.99
C ARG A 920 18.58 -5.10 -34.05
N TYR A 921 18.38 -6.42 -34.16
CA TYR A 921 19.44 -7.42 -34.21
C TYR A 921 19.88 -7.78 -35.64
N TRP A 922 19.22 -7.26 -36.68
CA TRP A 922 19.52 -7.60 -38.07
C TRP A 922 21.00 -7.34 -38.40
N LYS A 923 21.53 -6.18 -38.00
CA LYS A 923 22.94 -5.81 -38.24
C LYS A 923 23.91 -6.84 -37.65
N SER A 924 23.73 -7.20 -36.37
CA SER A 924 24.59 -8.16 -35.69
C SER A 924 24.47 -9.57 -36.28
N LEU A 925 23.28 -9.95 -36.75
CA LEU A 925 23.04 -11.23 -37.41
C LEU A 925 23.74 -11.29 -38.77
N VAL A 926 23.69 -10.22 -39.55
CA VAL A 926 24.43 -10.13 -40.82
C VAL A 926 25.94 -10.17 -40.57
N GLU A 927 26.45 -9.44 -39.57
CA GLU A 927 27.87 -9.49 -39.19
C GLU A 927 28.29 -10.91 -38.76
N PHE A 928 27.41 -11.64 -38.05
CA PHE A 928 27.65 -13.02 -37.65
C PHE A 928 27.61 -13.99 -38.84
N LEU A 929 26.64 -13.86 -39.75
CA LEU A 929 26.57 -14.67 -40.97
C LEU A 929 27.81 -14.45 -41.86
N VAL A 930 28.24 -13.20 -42.01
CA VAL A 930 29.47 -12.86 -42.76
C VAL A 930 30.69 -13.56 -42.14
N LEU A 931 30.82 -13.55 -40.81
CA LEU A 931 31.90 -14.27 -40.13
C LEU A 931 31.86 -15.77 -40.44
N LEU A 932 30.69 -16.41 -40.33
CA LEU A 932 30.51 -17.84 -40.62
C LEU A 932 30.86 -18.19 -42.06
N LEU A 933 30.40 -17.39 -43.03
CA LEU A 933 30.69 -17.58 -44.46
C LEU A 933 32.16 -17.35 -44.79
N GLU A 934 32.83 -16.37 -44.17
CA GLU A 934 34.27 -16.15 -44.33
C GLU A 934 35.08 -17.35 -43.82
N MET A 935 34.72 -17.92 -42.66
CA MET A 935 35.36 -19.13 -42.14
C MET A 935 35.15 -20.34 -43.06
N ARG A 936 33.97 -20.45 -43.70
CA ARG A 936 33.71 -21.50 -44.68
C ARG A 936 34.51 -21.29 -45.98
N CYS A 937 34.61 -20.05 -46.45
CA CYS A 937 35.44 -19.66 -47.60
C CYS A 937 36.90 -20.05 -47.40
N GLU A 938 37.47 -19.77 -46.23
CA GLU A 938 38.86 -20.11 -45.90
C GLU A 938 39.15 -21.62 -45.96
N LYS A 939 38.14 -22.47 -45.74
CA LYS A 939 38.28 -23.93 -45.74
C LYS A 939 37.97 -24.58 -47.08
N VAL A 940 36.97 -24.09 -47.81
CA VAL A 940 36.40 -24.78 -48.99
C VAL A 940 36.64 -24.00 -50.29
N GLY A 941 36.81 -22.67 -50.24
CA GLY A 941 37.00 -21.84 -51.42
C GLY A 941 35.77 -21.76 -52.35
N ASP A 942 34.55 -21.74 -51.81
CA ASP A 942 33.31 -21.64 -52.61
C ASP A 942 33.06 -20.20 -53.10
N ASP A 943 33.08 -19.99 -54.42
CA ASP A 943 32.81 -18.70 -55.06
C ASP A 943 31.42 -18.11 -54.73
N ARG A 944 30.44 -18.96 -54.37
CA ARG A 944 29.09 -18.51 -53.99
C ARG A 944 29.08 -17.79 -52.65
N ASP A 945 29.90 -18.24 -51.70
CA ASP A 945 30.01 -17.60 -50.39
C ASP A 945 30.70 -16.25 -50.49
N TYR A 946 31.69 -16.11 -51.38
CA TYR A 946 32.33 -14.82 -51.67
C TYR A 946 31.34 -13.79 -52.24
N ALA A 947 30.42 -14.23 -53.10
CA ALA A 947 29.37 -13.38 -53.63
C ALA A 947 28.39 -12.95 -52.52
N GLU A 948 27.91 -13.90 -51.71
CA GLU A 948 26.98 -13.64 -50.59
C GLU A 948 27.60 -12.70 -49.55
N VAL A 949 28.86 -12.90 -49.17
CA VAL A 949 29.60 -12.01 -48.26
C VAL A 949 29.69 -10.59 -48.81
N LYS A 950 29.95 -10.44 -50.12
CA LYS A 950 30.02 -9.12 -50.76
C LYS A 950 28.67 -8.40 -50.74
N ASP A 951 27.60 -9.13 -51.03
CA ASP A 951 26.24 -8.60 -51.05
C ASP A 951 25.80 -8.20 -49.63
N LEU A 952 26.00 -9.07 -48.63
CA LEU A 952 25.70 -8.78 -47.22
C LEU A 952 26.49 -7.57 -46.69
N LYS A 953 27.78 -7.44 -47.05
CA LYS A 953 28.58 -6.25 -46.70
C LYS A 953 28.08 -4.99 -47.40
N ALA A 954 27.57 -5.09 -48.63
CA ALA A 954 26.97 -3.96 -49.33
C ALA A 954 25.66 -3.52 -48.66
N GLU A 955 24.80 -4.46 -48.28
CA GLU A 955 23.58 -4.19 -47.50
C GLU A 955 23.89 -3.55 -46.15
N LEU A 956 24.87 -4.07 -45.40
CA LEU A 956 25.32 -3.51 -44.13
C LEU A 956 25.80 -2.06 -44.29
N ASN A 957 26.51 -1.76 -45.39
CA ASN A 957 26.98 -0.42 -45.69
C ASN A 957 25.84 0.52 -46.12
N ALA A 958 24.85 0.02 -46.88
CA ALA A 958 23.65 0.79 -47.22
C ALA A 958 22.86 1.15 -45.96
N PHE A 959 22.63 0.18 -45.07
CA PHE A 959 21.96 0.37 -43.78
C PHE A 959 22.69 1.42 -42.90
N ARG A 960 24.03 1.40 -42.87
CA ARG A 960 24.84 2.41 -42.16
C ARG A 960 24.67 3.82 -42.74
N ARG A 961 24.57 3.98 -44.07
CA ARG A 961 24.37 5.28 -44.73
C ARG A 961 22.97 5.84 -44.51
N GLU A 962 21.94 4.98 -44.55
CA GLU A 962 20.56 5.38 -44.35
C GLU A 962 20.29 5.87 -42.91
N ARG A 963 20.99 5.29 -41.93
CA ARG A 963 20.91 5.72 -40.52
C ARG A 963 21.75 6.96 -40.19
N ALA A 964 22.75 7.28 -41.02
CA ALA A 964 23.55 8.50 -40.89
C ALA A 964 22.91 9.73 -41.58
N SER A 965 21.86 9.51 -42.37
CA SER A 965 21.11 10.54 -43.09
C SER A 965 19.73 10.86 -42.47
N ARG A 966 19.36 10.17 -41.38
CA ARG A 966 18.24 10.48 -40.49
C ARG A 966 18.80 11.00 -39.17
#